data_AF-R1EMG1-F1
#
_entry.id   AF-R1EMG1-F1
#
_cell.length_a   1.000
_cell.length_b   1.000
_cell.length_c   1.000
_cell.angle_alpha   90.00
_cell.angle_beta   90.00
_cell.angle_gamma   90.00
#
_symmetry.space_group_name_H-M   'P 1'
#
loop_
_entity.id
_entity.type
_entity.pdbx_description
1 polymer ?
#
loop_
_entity_poly.entity_id
_entity_poly.type
_entity_poly.pdbx_seq_one_letter_code
_entity_poly.pdbx_strand_id
1 'polypeptide(L)'
;MKGSRQHPNAPLRLLSLDGGGVRGLSSLMVLDDLMENIAHQEKRLKKRNPKDNKPLKPCDYFDLIGGTSTGGIIAVLLGRLRLDVKACIRIYTKLAEEIFKKDRSMKIAGIKLPTSSTRFSGQVLEAAIKSALAELGYKEDELMWDDSLFEEVIEPLEINDNIWAGQPTPPRLTESPEESMVVPKELEESHQTLWQSYSTRMSRDSDASSIRSAKAGHARRNTFRVHSKGSVHRRPNRKGCRTFVVTTLKNALGLPRIISTYDPNDRQTKIWEALRATSAAPTFFEEMSFGTPRMSYLDGGVGFNNPCAEVDYAAKSIWEGRSIGVIVSVGTGLQTIPSVKKFASWLPFGLGTDIALASALVSMATGAKRVDNEMQRMYYGTPTRYARFDVESGLDDVSLEQWMKEDEMAALTEQYMGDPHQLLRARKLSELMVKLSAMPPKFEVSALAFRCGISGRGLVDGDFVSEELDFKTGFPLGFRPTLEEMRQLEQLRDTSPSGQAGIAVDARTGRAQKILPVALDLDGDGRREESVVLTCRRAENVCLRALRTGIPPGKYRVKFIVCFFEPRKATAAAETSGTDNQDASQPDNGPLSELIFSVGKPFDINTFNSRFVDVRITPDIVPVLLHPDAVRVRVGRTRYADRKGKGWVEIAGDVEVEVGLDGALGLLVTKKFEDGVAVGGWSFGGVRLEPVFDE
;
A
#
# COMPACT_ATOMS: atom_id res chain seq x y z
N MET A 1 -17.27 -9.34 22.15
CA MET A 1 -17.01 -8.31 21.11
C MET A 1 -16.43 -8.99 19.89
N LYS A 2 -16.91 -8.65 18.69
CA LYS A 2 -16.47 -9.20 17.40
C LYS A 2 -14.95 -9.05 17.27
N GLY A 3 -14.25 -10.14 16.98
CA GLY A 3 -12.78 -10.17 16.86
C GLY A 3 -12.26 -9.10 15.90
N SER A 4 -11.09 -8.56 16.24
CA SER A 4 -10.32 -7.55 15.49
C SER A 4 -10.61 -7.55 13.99
N ARG A 5 -11.48 -6.63 13.57
CA ARG A 5 -11.60 -6.26 12.15
C ARG A 5 -10.27 -5.59 11.81
N GLN A 6 -9.46 -6.19 10.94
CA GLN A 6 -8.34 -5.48 10.32
C GLN A 6 -8.92 -4.25 9.62
N HIS A 7 -8.62 -3.06 10.14
CA HIS A 7 -9.12 -1.82 9.55
C HIS A 7 -8.41 -1.60 8.21
N PRO A 8 -9.12 -1.37 7.09
CA PRO A 8 -8.52 -1.37 5.74
C PRO A 8 -7.41 -0.33 5.55
N ASN A 9 -7.43 0.74 6.36
CA ASN A 9 -6.49 1.86 6.29
C ASN A 9 -5.52 1.91 7.49
N ALA A 10 -5.56 0.93 8.42
CA ALA A 10 -4.58 0.87 9.50
C ALA A 10 -3.17 0.59 8.92
N PRO A 11 -2.08 1.02 9.55
CA PRO A 11 -0.75 0.75 9.01
C PRO A 11 -0.51 -0.76 8.78
N LEU A 12 0.15 -1.09 7.66
CA LEU A 12 0.38 -2.47 7.23
C LEU A 12 1.28 -3.22 8.21
N ARG A 13 0.98 -4.51 8.40
CA ARG A 13 1.82 -5.44 9.16
C ARG A 13 2.35 -6.49 8.19
N LEU A 14 3.66 -6.53 8.01
CA LEU A 14 4.33 -7.37 7.03
C LEU A 14 5.13 -8.48 7.72
N LEU A 15 5.11 -9.68 7.16
CA LEU A 15 5.93 -10.81 7.61
C LEU A 15 6.82 -11.30 6.45
N SER A 16 8.12 -11.41 6.71
CA SER A 16 9.14 -11.94 5.82
C SER A 16 9.79 -13.18 6.44
N LEU A 17 9.88 -14.25 5.66
CA LEU A 17 10.42 -15.55 6.09
C LEU A 17 11.59 -15.97 5.21
N ASP A 18 12.75 -16.18 5.82
CA ASP A 18 13.98 -16.53 5.10
C ASP A 18 14.02 -17.96 4.57
N GLY A 19 14.83 -18.17 3.54
CA GLY A 19 15.24 -19.51 3.11
C GLY A 19 16.31 -20.11 4.02
N GLY A 20 16.33 -21.45 4.14
CA GLY A 20 17.31 -22.10 5.02
C GLY A 20 17.20 -23.61 5.26
N GLY A 21 16.62 -24.39 4.34
CA GLY A 21 16.52 -25.86 4.48
C GLY A 21 15.78 -26.27 5.76
N VAL A 22 16.24 -27.34 6.43
CA VAL A 22 15.61 -27.84 7.69
C VAL A 22 15.47 -26.79 8.79
N ARG A 23 16.33 -25.76 8.80
CA ARG A 23 16.39 -24.72 9.83
C ARG A 23 15.16 -23.80 9.86
N GLY A 24 14.25 -23.93 8.89
CA GLY A 24 12.92 -23.29 8.96
C GLY A 24 12.10 -23.68 10.19
N LEU A 25 12.41 -24.80 10.84
CA LEU A 25 11.81 -25.15 12.14
C LEU A 25 12.12 -24.08 13.21
N SER A 26 13.35 -23.57 13.26
CA SER A 26 13.73 -22.49 14.18
C SER A 26 12.90 -21.23 13.91
N SER A 27 12.72 -20.85 12.63
CA SER A 27 11.86 -19.72 12.25
C SER A 27 10.41 -19.91 12.69
N LEU A 28 9.88 -21.14 12.60
CA LEU A 28 8.54 -21.47 13.07
C LEU A 28 8.43 -21.37 14.59
N MET A 29 9.42 -21.84 15.35
CA MET A 29 9.44 -21.74 16.81
C MET A 29 9.49 -20.28 17.27
N VAL A 30 10.36 -19.46 16.65
CA VAL A 30 10.38 -18.01 16.89
C VAL A 30 9.02 -17.39 16.61
N LEU A 31 8.40 -17.74 15.48
CA LEU A 31 7.09 -17.19 15.13
C LEU A 31 5.98 -17.65 16.09
N ASP A 32 6.03 -18.89 16.60
CA ASP A 32 5.07 -19.40 17.60
C ASP A 32 5.14 -18.55 18.86
N ASP A 33 6.35 -18.33 19.39
CA ASP A 33 6.58 -17.46 20.54
C ASP A 33 6.08 -16.02 20.31
N LEU A 34 6.31 -15.46 19.13
CA LEU A 34 5.81 -14.13 18.78
C LEU A 34 4.27 -14.08 18.77
N MET A 35 3.62 -15.10 18.21
CA MET A 35 2.16 -15.20 18.17
C MET A 35 1.56 -15.45 19.56
N GLU A 36 2.22 -16.23 20.41
CA GLU A 36 1.83 -16.41 21.81
C GLU A 36 1.95 -15.10 22.59
N ASN A 37 3.04 -14.34 22.40
CA ASN A 37 3.19 -13.00 22.98
C ASN A 37 2.05 -12.06 22.56
N ILE A 38 1.65 -12.07 21.28
CA ILE A 38 0.48 -11.30 20.80
C ILE A 38 -0.79 -11.74 21.51
N ALA A 39 -1.05 -13.05 21.62
CA ALA A 39 -2.22 -13.58 22.32
C ALA A 39 -2.25 -13.14 23.80
N HIS A 40 -1.11 -13.17 24.48
CA HIS A 40 -0.97 -12.68 25.84
C HIS A 40 -1.25 -11.18 25.95
N GLN A 41 -0.76 -10.36 25.02
CA GLN A 41 -1.06 -8.94 24.99
C GLN A 41 -2.53 -8.64 24.73
N GLU A 42 -3.20 -9.40 23.85
CA GLU A 42 -4.64 -9.25 23.64
C GLU A 42 -5.45 -9.60 24.90
N LYS A 43 -5.04 -10.63 25.65
CA LYS A 43 -5.66 -10.97 26.95
C LYS A 43 -5.46 -9.84 27.96
N ARG A 44 -4.23 -9.32 28.07
CA ARG A 44 -3.89 -8.21 28.98
C ARG A 44 -4.72 -6.96 28.69
N LEU A 45 -4.95 -6.65 27.41
CA LEU A 45 -5.74 -5.52 26.95
C LEU A 45 -7.25 -5.82 26.87
N LYS A 46 -7.72 -6.93 27.43
CA LYS A 46 -9.14 -7.37 27.44
C LYS A 46 -9.77 -7.49 26.04
N LYS A 47 -8.96 -7.61 24.98
CA LYS A 47 -9.42 -7.85 23.59
C LYS A 47 -9.68 -9.33 23.31
N ARG A 48 -9.01 -10.21 24.04
CA ARG A 48 -9.20 -11.66 24.01
C ARG A 48 -9.70 -12.13 25.38
N ASN A 49 -10.62 -13.09 25.37
CA ASN A 49 -11.09 -13.70 26.62
C ASN A 49 -9.90 -14.41 27.30
N PRO A 50 -9.62 -14.19 28.60
CA PRO A 50 -8.55 -14.87 29.31
C PRO A 50 -8.58 -16.40 29.20
N LYS A 51 -9.79 -16.99 29.10
CA LYS A 51 -10.01 -18.44 28.96
C LYS A 51 -9.84 -18.96 27.52
N ASP A 52 -9.70 -18.07 26.53
CA ASP A 52 -9.52 -18.47 25.13
C ASP A 52 -8.04 -18.79 24.85
N ASN A 53 -7.78 -20.10 24.72
CA ASN A 53 -6.46 -20.66 24.45
C ASN A 53 -6.31 -21.15 23.00
N LYS A 54 -7.22 -20.75 22.09
CA LYS A 54 -7.06 -21.10 20.68
C LYS A 54 -5.78 -20.44 20.13
N PRO A 55 -4.93 -21.16 19.38
CA PRO A 55 -3.79 -20.56 18.70
C PRO A 55 -4.23 -19.47 17.71
N LEU A 56 -3.44 -18.40 17.64
CA LEU A 56 -3.64 -17.34 16.66
C LEU A 56 -3.12 -17.79 15.29
N LYS A 57 -3.78 -17.34 14.22
CA LYS A 57 -3.34 -17.60 12.85
C LYS A 57 -2.57 -16.41 12.32
N PRO A 58 -1.31 -16.55 11.86
CA PRO A 58 -0.54 -15.41 11.32
C PRO A 58 -1.27 -14.64 10.22
N CYS A 59 -2.02 -15.31 9.34
CA CYS A 59 -2.81 -14.66 8.29
C CYS A 59 -3.90 -13.69 8.79
N ASP A 60 -4.28 -13.76 10.06
CA ASP A 60 -5.22 -12.82 10.69
C ASP A 60 -4.51 -11.58 11.26
N TYR A 61 -3.19 -11.61 11.40
CA TYR A 61 -2.38 -10.55 12.03
C TYR A 61 -1.45 -9.82 11.07
N PHE A 62 -1.08 -10.46 9.96
CA PHE A 62 -0.30 -9.84 8.91
C PHE A 62 -1.19 -9.52 7.70
N ASP A 63 -0.91 -8.40 7.04
CA ASP A 63 -1.57 -8.00 5.80
C ASP A 63 -0.91 -8.70 4.58
N LEU A 64 0.40 -8.95 4.67
CA LEU A 64 1.21 -9.63 3.66
C LEU A 64 2.22 -10.58 4.32
N ILE A 65 2.32 -11.79 3.79
CA ILE A 65 3.35 -12.77 4.15
C ILE A 65 4.14 -13.15 2.90
N GLY A 66 5.45 -12.94 2.92
CA GLY A 66 6.36 -13.36 1.85
C GLY A 66 7.44 -14.30 2.37
N GLY A 67 7.87 -15.23 1.51
CA GLY A 67 8.89 -16.20 1.89
C GLY A 67 9.76 -16.67 0.72
N THR A 68 10.98 -17.09 1.04
CA THR A 68 11.94 -17.66 0.08
C THR A 68 12.29 -19.09 0.47
N SER A 69 12.38 -20.02 -0.50
CA SER A 69 12.75 -21.42 -0.28
C SER A 69 11.88 -22.07 0.80
N THR A 70 12.47 -22.65 1.85
CA THR A 70 11.76 -23.11 3.05
C THR A 70 10.78 -22.06 3.62
N GLY A 71 11.20 -20.80 3.70
CA GLY A 71 10.35 -19.70 4.15
C GLY A 71 9.14 -19.49 3.23
N GLY A 72 9.26 -19.81 1.93
CA GLY A 72 8.16 -19.83 0.97
C GLY A 72 7.16 -20.95 1.25
N ILE A 73 7.64 -22.15 1.58
CA ILE A 73 6.78 -23.26 2.05
C ILE A 73 6.01 -22.82 3.29
N ILE A 74 6.70 -22.26 4.29
CA ILE A 74 6.08 -21.77 5.53
C ILE A 74 5.08 -20.65 5.24
N ALA A 75 5.41 -19.70 4.36
CA ALA A 75 4.53 -18.60 3.97
C ALA A 75 3.20 -19.11 3.40
N VAL A 76 3.24 -20.10 2.50
CA VAL A 76 2.04 -20.72 1.92
C VAL A 76 1.23 -21.47 2.98
N LEU A 77 1.88 -22.25 3.85
CA LEU A 77 1.19 -22.97 4.93
C LEU A 77 0.46 -22.01 5.89
N LEU A 78 1.12 -20.93 6.31
CA LEU A 78 0.55 -19.95 7.26
C LEU A 78 -0.46 -18.99 6.63
N GLY A 79 -0.20 -18.58 5.38
CA GLY A 79 -0.95 -17.58 4.64
C GLY A 79 -2.06 -18.17 3.78
N ARG A 80 -1.68 -18.87 2.70
CA ARG A 80 -2.61 -19.44 1.71
C ARG A 80 -3.46 -20.58 2.26
N LEU A 81 -2.88 -21.45 3.09
CA LEU A 81 -3.59 -22.56 3.74
C LEU A 81 -4.12 -22.20 5.14
N ARG A 82 -3.80 -20.99 5.63
CA ARG A 82 -4.31 -20.40 6.88
C ARG A 82 -4.11 -21.27 8.11
N LEU A 83 -2.96 -21.93 8.21
CA LEU A 83 -2.60 -22.73 9.39
C LEU A 83 -2.17 -21.82 10.56
N ASP A 84 -2.42 -22.26 11.78
CA ASP A 84 -1.69 -21.76 12.95
C ASP A 84 -0.26 -22.33 12.96
N VAL A 85 0.63 -21.69 13.73
CA VAL A 85 2.07 -22.01 13.71
C VAL A 85 2.33 -23.45 14.18
N LYS A 86 1.61 -23.94 15.20
CA LYS A 86 1.74 -25.32 15.71
C LYS A 86 1.32 -26.35 14.67
N ALA A 87 0.24 -26.09 13.92
CA ALA A 87 -0.14 -26.92 12.78
C ALA A 87 0.90 -26.88 11.65
N CYS A 88 1.46 -25.70 11.38
CA CYS A 88 2.52 -25.54 10.39
C CYS A 88 3.78 -26.35 10.76
N ILE A 89 4.21 -26.33 12.02
CA ILE A 89 5.34 -27.14 12.52
C ILE A 89 5.12 -28.63 12.23
N ARG A 90 3.95 -29.18 12.59
CA ARG A 90 3.65 -30.60 12.36
C ARG A 90 3.76 -31.00 10.87
N ILE A 91 3.16 -30.19 9.99
CA ILE A 91 3.19 -30.47 8.54
C ILE A 91 4.62 -30.28 8.00
N TYR A 92 5.32 -29.24 8.44
CA TYR A 92 6.66 -28.95 8.00
C TYR A 92 7.67 -30.04 8.42
N THR A 93 7.62 -30.53 9.66
CA THR A 93 8.48 -31.62 10.14
C THR A 93 8.25 -32.90 9.34
N LYS A 94 6.99 -33.25 9.02
CA LYS A 94 6.67 -34.38 8.15
C LYS A 94 7.24 -34.22 6.74
N LEU A 95 7.04 -33.04 6.13
CA LEU A 95 7.58 -32.74 4.80
C LEU A 95 9.11 -32.91 4.79
N ALA A 96 9.79 -32.33 5.79
CA ALA A 96 11.23 -32.47 5.94
C ALA A 96 11.62 -33.96 6.05
N GLU A 97 10.96 -34.73 6.92
CA GLU A 97 11.24 -36.15 7.11
C GLU A 97 11.14 -36.96 5.80
N GLU A 98 10.10 -36.73 5.00
CA GLU A 98 9.90 -37.42 3.71
C GLU A 98 10.95 -37.05 2.66
N ILE A 99 11.35 -35.78 2.61
CA ILE A 99 12.36 -35.26 1.68
C ILE A 99 13.74 -35.84 2.02
N PHE A 100 14.13 -35.81 3.30
CA PHE A 100 15.49 -36.16 3.73
C PHE A 100 15.73 -37.66 3.87
N LYS A 101 14.69 -38.49 4.05
CA LYS A 101 14.84 -39.96 4.07
C LYS A 101 15.24 -40.57 2.72
N LYS A 102 14.97 -39.87 1.60
CA LYS A 102 15.26 -40.35 0.23
C LYS A 102 16.50 -39.67 -0.39
N ASP A 103 17.59 -39.62 0.38
CA ASP A 103 18.91 -39.10 -0.04
C ASP A 103 19.48 -39.95 -1.19
N ARG A 104 19.77 -39.34 -2.36
CA ARG A 104 20.33 -40.03 -3.55
C ARG A 104 21.86 -40.24 -3.45
N SER A 105 22.40 -40.49 -2.26
CA SER A 105 23.82 -40.74 -2.02
C SER A 105 24.10 -42.19 -1.62
N MET A 106 25.11 -42.79 -2.25
CA MET A 106 25.62 -44.13 -1.91
C MET A 106 26.84 -44.00 -0.99
N LYS A 107 26.90 -44.79 0.08
CA LYS A 107 28.10 -44.87 0.94
C LYS A 107 29.08 -45.89 0.37
N ILE A 108 30.27 -45.45 -0.02
CA ILE A 108 31.40 -46.31 -0.42
C ILE A 108 32.57 -45.99 0.49
N ALA A 109 33.08 -46.99 1.22
CA ALA A 109 34.23 -46.86 2.15
C ALA A 109 34.12 -45.69 3.16
N GLY A 110 32.94 -45.45 3.73
CA GLY A 110 32.71 -44.37 4.70
C GLY A 110 32.51 -42.98 4.09
N ILE A 111 32.65 -42.84 2.77
CA ILE A 111 32.45 -41.60 2.02
C ILE A 111 31.09 -41.67 1.29
N LYS A 112 30.23 -40.65 1.47
CA LYS A 112 28.98 -40.51 0.71
C LYS A 112 29.29 -39.98 -0.68
N LEU A 113 29.17 -40.82 -1.72
CA LEU A 113 29.21 -40.40 -3.12
C LEU A 113 27.78 -40.20 -3.67
N PRO A 114 27.47 -39.07 -4.32
CA PRO A 114 26.20 -38.85 -4.99
C PRO A 114 26.07 -39.75 -6.22
N THR A 115 24.88 -40.32 -6.43
CA THR A 115 24.56 -41.14 -7.62
C THR A 115 23.95 -40.33 -8.77
N SER A 116 23.70 -39.05 -8.54
CA SER A 116 23.00 -38.12 -9.44
C SER A 116 23.65 -36.73 -9.37
N SER A 117 23.38 -35.88 -10.36
CA SER A 117 23.82 -34.47 -10.41
C SER A 117 23.19 -33.59 -9.32
N THR A 118 22.15 -34.09 -8.66
CA THR A 118 21.42 -33.45 -7.56
C THR A 118 21.25 -34.43 -6.41
N ARG A 119 21.31 -33.92 -5.17
CA ARG A 119 21.28 -34.75 -3.96
C ARG A 119 19.87 -35.24 -3.60
N PHE A 120 18.86 -34.41 -3.81
CA PHE A 120 17.46 -34.70 -3.54
C PHE A 120 16.63 -34.65 -4.82
N SER A 121 15.60 -35.48 -4.88
CA SER A 121 14.68 -35.52 -6.01
C SER A 121 13.64 -34.42 -5.92
N GLY A 122 13.49 -33.61 -6.98
CA GLY A 122 12.36 -32.70 -7.10
C GLY A 122 11.00 -33.42 -7.08
N GLN A 123 10.94 -34.66 -7.59
CA GLN A 123 9.71 -35.48 -7.57
C GLN A 123 9.34 -35.94 -6.16
N VAL A 124 10.32 -36.17 -5.28
CA VAL A 124 10.05 -36.51 -3.88
C VAL A 124 9.46 -35.29 -3.15
N LEU A 125 10.03 -34.10 -3.38
CA LEU A 125 9.50 -32.86 -2.83
C LEU A 125 8.07 -32.58 -3.33
N GLU A 126 7.82 -32.75 -4.64
CA GLU A 126 6.48 -32.65 -5.22
C GLU A 126 5.49 -33.61 -4.56
N ALA A 127 5.85 -34.90 -4.47
CA ALA A 127 4.99 -35.92 -3.87
C ALA A 127 4.69 -35.62 -2.38
N ALA A 128 5.69 -35.16 -1.63
CA ALA A 128 5.53 -34.77 -0.23
C ALA A 128 4.57 -33.59 -0.08
N ILE A 129 4.70 -32.55 -0.92
CA ILE A 129 3.79 -31.40 -0.91
C ILE A 129 2.36 -31.83 -1.26
N LYS A 130 2.18 -32.67 -2.30
CA LYS A 130 0.87 -33.19 -2.69
C LYS A 130 0.21 -34.02 -1.58
N SER A 131 0.99 -34.87 -0.92
CA SER A 131 0.57 -35.65 0.25
C SER A 131 0.11 -34.74 1.40
N ALA A 132 0.89 -33.69 1.71
CA ALA A 132 0.54 -32.72 2.74
C ALA A 132 -0.74 -31.92 2.40
N LEU A 133 -0.94 -31.55 1.12
CA LEU A 133 -2.18 -30.91 0.67
C LEU A 133 -3.39 -31.83 0.87
N ALA A 134 -3.26 -33.11 0.51
CA ALA A 134 -4.31 -34.11 0.69
C ALA A 134 -4.64 -34.33 2.17
N GLU A 135 -3.64 -34.40 3.06
CA GLU A 135 -3.85 -34.50 4.52
C GLU A 135 -4.61 -33.28 5.07
N LEU A 136 -4.35 -32.09 4.52
CA LEU A 136 -5.03 -30.85 4.87
C LEU A 136 -6.42 -30.70 4.22
N GLY A 137 -6.86 -31.68 3.42
CA GLY A 137 -8.17 -31.69 2.75
C GLY A 137 -8.24 -30.88 1.45
N TYR A 138 -7.09 -30.53 0.86
CA TYR A 138 -7.00 -29.86 -0.43
C TYR A 138 -6.75 -30.87 -1.56
N LYS A 139 -6.97 -30.43 -2.80
CA LYS A 139 -6.57 -31.22 -3.98
C LYS A 139 -5.06 -31.20 -4.12
N GLU A 140 -4.49 -32.27 -4.67
CA GLU A 140 -3.05 -32.31 -4.97
C GLU A 140 -2.61 -31.18 -5.90
N ASP A 141 -3.47 -30.82 -6.86
CA ASP A 141 -3.27 -29.72 -7.81
C ASP A 141 -4.02 -28.44 -7.38
N GLU A 142 -4.15 -28.19 -6.07
CA GLU A 142 -4.72 -26.95 -5.54
C GLU A 142 -3.96 -25.73 -6.09
N LEU A 143 -4.72 -24.71 -6.51
CA LEU A 143 -4.17 -23.50 -7.11
C LEU A 143 -3.57 -22.56 -6.06
N MET A 144 -2.48 -21.88 -6.43
CA MET A 144 -1.85 -20.85 -5.64
C MET A 144 -2.81 -19.69 -5.39
N TRP A 145 -3.58 -19.30 -6.41
CA TRP A 145 -4.64 -18.32 -6.29
C TRP A 145 -5.69 -18.74 -5.27
N ASP A 146 -6.09 -17.80 -4.41
CA ASP A 146 -7.06 -18.04 -3.34
C ASP A 146 -8.45 -17.52 -3.74
N ASP A 147 -9.21 -18.33 -4.49
CA ASP A 147 -10.58 -17.99 -4.90
C ASP A 147 -11.54 -17.76 -3.71
N SER A 148 -11.20 -18.31 -2.54
CA SER A 148 -11.99 -18.13 -1.33
C SER A 148 -11.77 -16.77 -0.66
N LEU A 149 -10.63 -16.12 -0.93
CA LEU A 149 -10.27 -14.82 -0.36
C LEU A 149 -10.38 -13.68 -1.36
N PHE A 150 -10.05 -13.93 -2.62
CA PHE A 150 -9.94 -12.91 -3.64
C PHE A 150 -10.98 -13.10 -4.73
N GLU A 151 -11.47 -11.97 -5.23
CA GLU A 151 -12.29 -11.90 -6.41
C GLU A 151 -11.75 -10.81 -7.32
N GLU A 152 -11.82 -11.07 -8.61
CA GLU A 152 -11.49 -10.07 -9.62
C GLU A 152 -12.77 -9.28 -9.91
N VAL A 153 -12.73 -7.99 -9.62
CA VAL A 153 -13.82 -7.06 -9.90
C VAL A 153 -13.43 -6.30 -11.17
N ILE A 154 -14.28 -6.43 -12.19
CA ILE A 154 -14.24 -5.55 -13.36
C ILE A 154 -14.86 -4.24 -12.88
N GLU A 155 -14.04 -3.26 -12.52
CA GLU A 155 -14.55 -1.97 -12.04
C GLU A 155 -15.41 -1.29 -13.12
N PRO A 156 -16.73 -1.09 -12.90
CA PRO A 156 -17.52 -0.18 -13.71
C PRO A 156 -17.14 1.25 -13.32
N LEU A 157 -17.09 2.15 -14.31
CA LEU A 157 -16.95 3.60 -14.13
C LEU A 157 -18.21 4.16 -13.44
N GLU A 158 -18.37 3.95 -12.14
CA GLU A 158 -19.42 4.62 -11.35
C GLU A 158 -18.85 5.35 -10.12
N ILE A 159 -19.26 6.61 -10.00
CA ILE A 159 -18.95 7.54 -8.93
C ILE A 159 -19.71 7.14 -7.66
N ASN A 160 -19.00 6.70 -6.62
CA ASN A 160 -19.60 6.31 -5.34
C ASN A 160 -19.16 7.27 -4.21
N ASP A 161 -20.12 7.92 -3.54
CA ASP A 161 -19.92 8.94 -2.50
C ASP A 161 -19.52 8.35 -1.11
N ASN A 162 -18.85 7.19 -1.08
CA ASN A 162 -18.39 6.53 0.15
C ASN A 162 -16.92 6.86 0.45
N ILE A 163 -16.57 7.10 1.72
CA ILE A 163 -15.17 7.29 2.21
C ILE A 163 -14.21 6.12 1.92
N TRP A 164 -14.73 4.98 1.47
CA TRP A 164 -13.96 3.79 1.10
C TRP A 164 -13.75 3.67 -0.42
N ALA A 165 -14.42 4.50 -1.21
CA ALA A 165 -14.21 4.60 -2.64
C ALA A 165 -13.40 5.86 -2.93
N GLY A 166 -12.15 5.70 -3.37
CA GLY A 166 -11.54 6.73 -4.20
C GLY A 166 -12.44 6.96 -5.41
N GLN A 167 -12.54 8.20 -5.90
CA GLN A 167 -13.19 8.46 -7.19
C GLN A 167 -12.43 7.73 -8.32
N PRO A 168 -13.11 7.36 -9.42
CA PRO A 168 -12.71 6.27 -10.31
C PRO A 168 -11.39 6.56 -11.03
N THR A 169 -10.42 5.65 -10.82
CA THR A 169 -9.21 5.46 -11.62
C THR A 169 -9.60 5.01 -13.04
N PRO A 170 -9.14 5.66 -14.12
CA PRO A 170 -9.06 4.96 -15.40
C PRO A 170 -8.04 3.82 -15.24
N PRO A 171 -8.31 2.62 -15.77
CA PRO A 171 -7.43 1.46 -15.56
C PRO A 171 -6.06 1.72 -16.19
N ARG A 172 -5.01 1.88 -15.37
CA ARG A 172 -3.62 1.86 -15.85
C ARG A 172 -3.11 0.43 -16.02
N LEU A 173 -2.75 0.17 -17.27
CA LEU A 173 -2.20 -1.06 -17.81
C LEU A 173 -0.72 -1.15 -17.39
N THR A 174 -0.35 -2.16 -16.60
CA THR A 174 1.06 -2.57 -16.48
C THR A 174 1.25 -3.84 -17.29
N GLU A 175 2.19 -3.81 -18.23
CA GLU A 175 2.39 -4.86 -19.22
C GLU A 175 3.13 -6.06 -18.62
N SER A 176 2.54 -7.24 -18.80
CA SER A 176 3.24 -8.52 -18.85
C SER A 176 2.47 -9.41 -19.84
N PRO A 177 3.14 -10.06 -20.81
CA PRO A 177 2.43 -10.76 -21.90
C PRO A 177 2.12 -12.20 -21.53
N GLU A 178 0.87 -12.67 -21.64
CA GLU A 178 0.52 -14.10 -21.84
C GLU A 178 -0.82 -14.32 -22.59
N GLU A 179 -1.00 -15.57 -23.03
CA GLU A 179 -1.78 -16.10 -24.16
C GLU A 179 -3.22 -16.54 -23.77
N SER A 180 -4.24 -16.19 -24.56
CA SER A 180 -5.65 -16.41 -24.22
C SER A 180 -6.22 -17.77 -24.67
N MET A 181 -6.95 -18.47 -23.78
CA MET A 181 -7.94 -19.50 -24.14
C MET A 181 -9.38 -18.96 -24.06
N VAL A 182 -10.26 -19.59 -24.84
CA VAL A 182 -11.60 -19.17 -25.31
C VAL A 182 -12.63 -18.94 -24.19
N VAL A 183 -13.35 -17.81 -24.25
CA VAL A 183 -14.58 -17.52 -23.46
C VAL A 183 -15.82 -17.54 -24.38
N PRO A 184 -17.00 -18.02 -23.94
CA PRO A 184 -18.18 -18.23 -24.79
C PRO A 184 -18.81 -16.97 -25.41
N LYS A 185 -19.43 -17.16 -26.58
CA LYS A 185 -20.00 -16.15 -27.51
C LYS A 185 -21.12 -15.25 -26.97
N GLU A 186 -21.64 -15.48 -25.78
CA GLU A 186 -22.80 -14.75 -25.25
C GLU A 186 -22.44 -13.35 -24.68
N LEU A 187 -21.14 -13.03 -24.53
CA LEU A 187 -20.66 -11.71 -24.08
C LEU A 187 -20.25 -10.74 -25.21
N GLU A 188 -20.31 -11.14 -26.48
CA GLU A 188 -19.85 -10.30 -27.60
C GLU A 188 -20.90 -9.29 -28.10
N GLU A 189 -22.19 -9.54 -27.89
CA GLU A 189 -23.27 -8.72 -28.47
C GLU A 189 -23.49 -7.39 -27.73
N SER A 190 -23.15 -7.29 -26.44
CA SER A 190 -23.31 -6.03 -25.67
C SER A 190 -22.20 -5.01 -25.93
N HIS A 191 -21.04 -5.44 -26.43
CA HIS A 191 -19.87 -4.59 -26.65
C HIS A 191 -19.89 -3.83 -27.99
N GLN A 192 -20.59 -4.34 -29.01
CA GLN A 192 -20.64 -3.69 -30.33
C GLN A 192 -21.55 -2.45 -30.36
N THR A 193 -22.63 -2.44 -29.59
CA THR A 193 -23.57 -1.31 -29.49
C THR A 193 -22.99 -0.10 -28.75
N LEU A 194 -22.12 -0.30 -27.76
CA LEU A 194 -21.49 0.79 -27.00
C LEU A 194 -20.40 1.52 -27.81
N TRP A 195 -19.61 0.80 -28.60
CA TRP A 195 -18.56 1.40 -29.45
C TRP A 195 -19.10 2.23 -30.62
N GLN A 196 -20.25 1.83 -31.19
CA GLN A 196 -20.94 2.62 -32.22
C GLN A 196 -21.50 3.94 -31.67
N SER A 197 -21.99 3.95 -30.43
CA SER A 197 -22.48 5.18 -29.79
C SER A 197 -21.36 6.17 -29.44
N TYR A 198 -20.15 5.67 -29.15
CA TYR A 198 -18.98 6.50 -28.80
C TYR A 198 -18.30 7.13 -30.03
N SER A 199 -18.18 6.36 -31.12
CA SER A 199 -17.59 6.83 -32.39
C SER A 199 -18.45 7.90 -33.09
N THR A 200 -19.77 7.83 -32.95
CA THR A 200 -20.68 8.82 -33.56
C THR A 200 -20.62 10.21 -32.89
N ARG A 201 -20.09 10.30 -31.66
CA ARG A 201 -19.93 11.59 -30.94
C ARG A 201 -18.61 12.32 -31.21
N MET A 202 -17.63 11.69 -31.87
CA MET A 202 -16.36 12.33 -32.21
C MET A 202 -16.24 12.79 -33.67
N SER A 203 -17.29 12.69 -34.49
CA SER A 203 -17.29 13.17 -35.89
C SER A 203 -18.07 14.47 -36.13
N ARG A 204 -18.07 15.38 -35.16
CA ARG A 204 -18.39 16.80 -35.40
C ARG A 204 -17.29 17.67 -34.81
N ASP A 205 -16.13 17.66 -35.46
CA ASP A 205 -15.44 18.87 -35.90
C ASP A 205 -14.11 18.52 -36.60
N SER A 206 -13.90 19.20 -37.72
CA SER A 206 -12.69 19.36 -38.54
C SER A 206 -12.26 18.26 -39.52
N ASP A 207 -12.45 18.61 -40.79
CA ASP A 207 -11.84 18.07 -42.00
C ASP A 207 -10.30 17.99 -41.93
N ALA A 208 -9.73 16.86 -42.36
CA ALA A 208 -8.63 16.84 -43.33
C ALA A 208 -8.35 15.42 -43.83
N SER A 209 -8.26 15.33 -45.16
CA SER A 209 -8.08 14.16 -45.99
C SER A 209 -6.81 13.35 -45.71
N SER A 210 -6.95 12.02 -45.71
CA SER A 210 -6.27 11.05 -46.59
C SER A 210 -5.94 9.77 -45.83
N ILE A 211 -6.48 8.64 -46.30
CA ILE A 211 -5.77 7.40 -46.62
C ILE A 211 -6.81 6.39 -47.11
N ARG A 212 -6.45 5.75 -48.22
CA ARG A 212 -7.28 4.93 -49.08
C ARG A 212 -7.78 3.65 -48.39
N SER A 213 -8.99 3.27 -48.75
CA SER A 213 -9.58 1.94 -48.54
C SER A 213 -8.62 0.82 -48.97
N ALA A 214 -8.32 -0.08 -48.03
CA ALA A 214 -7.79 -1.40 -48.31
C ALA A 214 -8.78 -2.45 -47.76
N LYS A 215 -9.05 -3.43 -48.61
CA LYS A 215 -10.12 -4.42 -48.55
C LYS A 215 -10.14 -5.26 -47.26
N ALA A 216 -11.36 -5.70 -46.93
CA ALA A 216 -11.68 -6.70 -45.93
C ALA A 216 -10.72 -7.91 -46.00
N GLY A 217 -9.98 -8.13 -44.92
CA GLY A 217 -9.17 -9.31 -44.69
C GLY A 217 -9.20 -9.63 -43.21
N HIS A 218 -9.87 -10.74 -42.87
CA HIS A 218 -9.77 -11.53 -41.63
C HIS A 218 -9.39 -10.75 -40.37
N ALA A 219 -10.39 -10.40 -39.55
CA ALA A 219 -10.18 -9.91 -38.20
C ALA A 219 -9.32 -10.92 -37.40
N ARG A 220 -8.07 -10.54 -37.11
CA ARG A 220 -7.22 -11.25 -36.14
C ARG A 220 -7.95 -11.28 -34.80
N ARG A 221 -8.03 -12.46 -34.18
CA ARG A 221 -8.55 -12.62 -32.82
C ARG A 221 -7.61 -11.90 -31.84
N ASN A 222 -8.17 -11.13 -30.89
CA ASN A 222 -7.42 -10.41 -29.87
C ASN A 222 -6.83 -11.38 -28.84
N THR A 223 -5.52 -11.64 -28.90
CA THR A 223 -4.77 -12.56 -28.02
C THR A 223 -4.21 -11.91 -26.75
N PHE A 224 -4.59 -10.67 -26.42
CA PHE A 224 -4.03 -9.93 -25.29
C PHE A 224 -5.12 -9.19 -24.51
N ARG A 225 -5.21 -9.46 -23.20
CA ARG A 225 -5.96 -8.65 -22.24
C ARG A 225 -5.07 -8.36 -21.05
N VAL A 226 -4.80 -7.08 -20.81
CA VAL A 226 -4.00 -6.61 -19.68
C VAL A 226 -4.95 -6.27 -18.54
N HIS A 227 -4.66 -6.78 -17.34
CA HIS A 227 -5.48 -6.58 -16.14
C HIS A 227 -4.76 -5.63 -15.17
N SER A 228 -5.46 -4.65 -14.60
CA SER A 228 -4.92 -3.82 -13.51
C SER A 228 -4.76 -4.66 -12.26
N LYS A 229 -3.62 -4.56 -11.54
CA LYS A 229 -3.39 -5.24 -10.26
C LYS A 229 -4.42 -4.85 -9.18
N GLY A 230 -5.06 -3.68 -9.32
CA GLY A 230 -6.13 -3.19 -8.46
C GLY A 230 -7.47 -3.92 -8.63
N SER A 231 -7.67 -4.66 -9.72
CA SER A 231 -8.91 -5.42 -9.95
C SER A 231 -9.14 -6.54 -8.92
N VAL A 232 -8.08 -7.00 -8.25
CA VAL A 232 -8.15 -8.10 -7.29
C VAL A 232 -8.50 -7.60 -5.90
N HIS A 233 -9.76 -7.76 -5.54
CA HIS A 233 -10.32 -7.36 -4.26
C HIS A 233 -10.43 -8.54 -3.30
N ARG A 234 -10.21 -8.27 -2.01
CA ARG A 234 -10.52 -9.24 -0.97
C ARG A 234 -12.03 -9.29 -0.79
N ARG A 235 -12.59 -10.49 -0.88
CA ARG A 235 -14.02 -10.74 -0.65
C ARG A 235 -14.46 -10.22 0.71
N PRO A 236 -15.67 -9.63 0.80
CA PRO A 236 -16.16 -9.05 2.04
C PRO A 236 -16.26 -10.10 3.16
N ASN A 237 -15.88 -9.71 4.39
CA ASN A 237 -15.93 -10.55 5.60
C ASN A 237 -15.07 -11.83 5.58
N ARG A 238 -14.19 -12.03 4.58
CA ARG A 238 -13.26 -13.18 4.59
C ARG A 238 -12.00 -12.85 5.36
N LYS A 239 -11.51 -13.79 6.17
CA LYS A 239 -10.25 -13.70 6.93
C LYS A 239 -9.09 -14.33 6.15
N GLY A 240 -7.89 -13.76 6.32
CA GLY A 240 -6.69 -14.16 5.58
C GLY A 240 -5.87 -12.94 5.15
N CYS A 241 -4.73 -13.21 4.52
CA CYS A 241 -3.80 -12.20 4.05
C CYS A 241 -3.35 -12.50 2.62
N ARG A 242 -2.69 -11.53 2.00
CA ARG A 242 -1.96 -11.78 0.76
C ARG A 242 -0.70 -12.58 1.08
N THR A 243 -0.38 -13.53 0.23
CA THR A 243 0.80 -14.39 0.39
C THR A 243 1.53 -14.56 -0.93
N PHE A 244 2.85 -14.62 -0.89
CA PHE A 244 3.66 -14.92 -2.06
C PHE A 244 4.95 -15.67 -1.70
N VAL A 245 5.55 -16.28 -2.73
CA VAL A 245 6.87 -16.90 -2.66
C VAL A 245 7.82 -16.24 -3.66
N VAL A 246 9.11 -16.22 -3.33
CA VAL A 246 10.17 -15.68 -4.20
C VAL A 246 10.93 -16.82 -4.87
N THR A 247 11.11 -16.73 -6.18
CA THR A 247 11.96 -17.62 -6.99
C THR A 247 12.83 -16.77 -7.92
N THR A 248 13.89 -17.34 -8.49
CA THR A 248 14.77 -16.65 -9.43
C THR A 248 14.69 -17.32 -10.80
N LEU A 249 14.60 -16.53 -11.87
CA LEU A 249 14.64 -17.07 -13.24
C LEU A 249 16.07 -17.41 -13.64
N LYS A 250 16.27 -18.60 -14.22
CA LYS A 250 17.60 -19.06 -14.65
C LYS A 250 18.27 -18.13 -15.65
N ASN A 251 17.49 -17.58 -16.59
CA ASN A 251 18.00 -16.72 -17.67
C ASN A 251 18.04 -15.23 -17.28
N ALA A 252 17.58 -14.87 -16.07
CA ALA A 252 17.55 -13.51 -15.55
C ALA A 252 18.01 -13.50 -14.09
N LEU A 253 19.18 -14.08 -13.84
CA LEU A 253 19.81 -14.10 -12.51
C LEU A 253 19.96 -12.67 -11.98
N GLY A 254 19.48 -12.44 -10.76
CA GLY A 254 19.50 -11.12 -10.13
C GLY A 254 18.18 -10.34 -10.21
N LEU A 255 17.13 -10.91 -10.81
CA LEU A 255 15.76 -10.39 -10.70
C LEU A 255 14.87 -11.41 -9.96
N PRO A 256 14.11 -10.97 -8.93
CA PRO A 256 13.20 -11.86 -8.24
C PRO A 256 11.93 -12.05 -9.08
N ARG A 257 11.44 -13.29 -9.20
CA ARG A 257 10.09 -13.60 -9.66
C ARG A 257 9.23 -13.95 -8.46
N ILE A 258 8.19 -13.15 -8.26
CA ILE A 258 7.17 -13.37 -7.24
C ILE A 258 6.08 -14.26 -7.84
N ILE A 259 5.74 -15.34 -7.15
CA ILE A 259 4.54 -16.15 -7.43
C ILE A 259 3.59 -15.95 -6.26
N SER A 260 2.39 -15.44 -6.52
CA SER A 260 1.52 -14.94 -5.47
C SER A 260 0.12 -15.55 -5.48
N THR A 261 -0.57 -15.39 -4.36
CA THR A 261 -1.97 -15.80 -4.16
C THR A 261 -2.98 -14.83 -4.78
N TYR A 262 -2.51 -13.71 -5.35
CA TYR A 262 -3.33 -12.54 -5.66
C TYR A 262 -2.99 -11.87 -6.98
N ASP A 263 -1.99 -12.33 -7.71
CA ASP A 263 -1.71 -11.89 -9.08
C ASP A 263 -2.51 -12.78 -10.05
N PRO A 264 -3.39 -12.22 -10.90
CA PRO A 264 -4.15 -12.99 -11.88
C PRO A 264 -3.27 -13.79 -12.84
N ASN A 265 -2.02 -13.37 -13.07
CA ASN A 265 -1.07 -14.10 -13.92
C ASN A 265 -0.64 -15.43 -13.30
N ASP A 266 -0.65 -15.54 -11.97
CA ASP A 266 -0.30 -16.78 -11.26
C ASP A 266 -1.52 -17.70 -11.04
N ARG A 267 -2.68 -17.37 -11.62
CA ARG A 267 -3.95 -18.04 -11.31
C ARG A 267 -3.96 -19.53 -11.63
N GLN A 268 -3.23 -19.94 -12.67
CA GLN A 268 -3.13 -21.34 -13.07
C GLN A 268 -1.99 -22.08 -12.35
N THR A 269 -1.11 -21.36 -11.67
CA THR A 269 0.03 -21.95 -10.96
C THR A 269 -0.47 -22.76 -9.77
N LYS A 270 -0.03 -24.01 -9.67
CA LYS A 270 -0.37 -24.89 -8.55
C LYS A 270 0.52 -24.59 -7.35
N ILE A 271 0.01 -24.87 -6.15
CA ILE A 271 0.79 -24.67 -4.92
C ILE A 271 2.10 -25.46 -4.97
N TRP A 272 2.05 -26.74 -5.35
CA TRP A 272 3.26 -27.57 -5.41
C TRP A 272 4.27 -27.08 -6.45
N GLU A 273 3.82 -26.45 -7.54
CA GLU A 273 4.70 -25.88 -8.56
C GLU A 273 5.45 -24.67 -8.00
N ALA A 274 4.73 -23.74 -7.36
CA ALA A 274 5.33 -22.58 -6.72
C ALA A 274 6.34 -22.98 -5.63
N LEU A 275 5.99 -23.98 -4.82
CA LEU A 275 6.82 -24.48 -3.72
C LEU A 275 8.06 -25.24 -4.21
N ARG A 276 7.95 -26.06 -5.26
CA ARG A 276 9.14 -26.70 -5.86
C ARG A 276 10.03 -25.63 -6.49
N ALA A 277 9.48 -24.66 -7.21
CA ALA A 277 10.26 -23.59 -7.85
C ALA A 277 11.07 -22.75 -6.84
N THR A 278 10.46 -22.31 -5.74
CA THR A 278 11.16 -21.52 -4.70
C THR A 278 12.23 -22.33 -3.97
N SER A 279 12.12 -23.66 -3.91
CA SER A 279 13.06 -24.57 -3.24
C SER A 279 14.03 -25.30 -4.18
N ALA A 280 14.09 -24.93 -5.45
CA ALA A 280 14.97 -25.55 -6.46
C ALA A 280 16.44 -25.14 -6.29
N ALA A 281 17.02 -25.43 -5.13
CA ALA A 281 18.34 -24.95 -4.75
C ALA A 281 19.42 -25.66 -5.57
N PRO A 282 20.34 -24.92 -6.22
CA PRO A 282 21.43 -25.51 -7.00
C PRO A 282 22.19 -26.57 -6.18
N THR A 283 22.54 -27.71 -6.80
CA THR A 283 23.14 -28.93 -6.19
C THR A 283 22.25 -29.76 -5.26
N PHE A 284 21.22 -29.16 -4.65
CA PHE A 284 20.29 -29.89 -3.78
C PHE A 284 19.11 -30.46 -4.56
N PHE A 285 18.47 -29.64 -5.38
CA PHE A 285 17.30 -30.01 -6.17
C PHE A 285 17.51 -29.69 -7.64
N GLU A 286 16.80 -30.44 -8.50
CA GLU A 286 16.74 -30.18 -9.93
C GLU A 286 15.98 -28.87 -10.20
N GLU A 287 16.39 -28.13 -11.23
CA GLU A 287 15.69 -26.91 -11.67
C GLU A 287 14.25 -27.21 -12.11
N MET A 288 13.37 -26.25 -11.91
CA MET A 288 11.96 -26.40 -12.27
C MET A 288 11.64 -25.68 -13.55
N SER A 289 10.74 -26.24 -14.38
CA SER A 289 10.17 -25.47 -15.48
C SER A 289 8.70 -25.77 -15.66
N PHE A 290 7.89 -24.73 -15.71
CA PHE A 290 6.45 -24.77 -15.89
C PHE A 290 5.98 -23.42 -16.48
N GLY A 291 4.67 -23.26 -16.69
CA GLY A 291 4.08 -22.09 -17.34
C GLY A 291 4.08 -22.19 -18.87
N THR A 292 3.39 -21.24 -19.51
CA THR A 292 3.28 -21.12 -20.96
C THR A 292 3.46 -19.65 -21.35
N PRO A 293 4.67 -19.22 -21.78
CA PRO A 293 5.81 -20.04 -22.20
C PRO A 293 6.53 -20.75 -21.06
N ARG A 294 7.20 -21.86 -21.37
CA ARG A 294 7.91 -22.67 -20.38
C ARG A 294 9.13 -21.92 -19.85
N MET A 295 9.05 -21.46 -18.60
CA MET A 295 10.12 -20.73 -17.93
C MET A 295 10.89 -21.64 -16.97
N SER A 296 12.20 -21.42 -16.82
CA SER A 296 13.04 -22.18 -15.89
C SER A 296 13.36 -21.38 -14.62
N TYR A 297 13.08 -22.01 -13.48
CA TYR A 297 13.12 -21.44 -12.15
C TYR A 297 14.19 -22.11 -11.28
N LEU A 298 14.85 -21.30 -10.47
CA LEU A 298 15.81 -21.66 -9.43
C LEU A 298 15.31 -21.16 -8.08
N ASP A 299 15.91 -21.67 -7.00
CA ASP A 299 15.61 -21.22 -5.64
C ASP A 299 15.79 -19.70 -5.49
N GLY A 300 14.83 -19.05 -4.82
CA GLY A 300 14.89 -17.60 -4.57
C GLY A 300 16.07 -17.21 -3.67
N GLY A 301 16.64 -18.14 -2.92
CA GLY A 301 17.87 -17.97 -2.15
C GLY A 301 19.04 -17.52 -3.01
N VAL A 302 19.01 -17.81 -4.32
CA VAL A 302 19.93 -17.25 -5.31
C VAL A 302 19.62 -15.75 -5.49
N GLY A 303 20.19 -14.94 -4.60
CA GLY A 303 20.05 -13.48 -4.59
C GLY A 303 19.11 -12.93 -3.52
N PHE A 304 18.05 -13.67 -3.15
CA PHE A 304 16.90 -13.16 -2.39
C PHE A 304 16.54 -14.03 -1.17
N ASN A 305 17.53 -14.54 -0.44
CA ASN A 305 17.30 -15.45 0.69
C ASN A 305 16.49 -14.83 1.84
N ASN A 306 16.67 -13.53 2.09
CA ASN A 306 15.81 -12.75 3.00
C ASN A 306 14.88 -11.89 2.14
N PRO A 307 13.60 -12.27 1.97
CA PRO A 307 12.69 -11.59 1.05
C PRO A 307 12.15 -10.25 1.59
N CYS A 308 12.74 -9.68 2.64
CA CYS A 308 12.17 -8.54 3.35
C CYS A 308 12.04 -7.29 2.46
N ALA A 309 13.00 -7.06 1.57
CA ALA A 309 12.94 -5.98 0.59
C ALA A 309 11.82 -6.22 -0.44
N GLU A 310 11.59 -7.48 -0.83
CA GLU A 310 10.55 -7.88 -1.76
C GLU A 310 9.16 -7.79 -1.11
N VAL A 311 9.04 -8.13 0.18
CA VAL A 311 7.81 -7.92 0.96
C VAL A 311 7.49 -6.44 1.07
N ASP A 312 8.50 -5.60 1.34
CA ASP A 312 8.35 -4.16 1.39
C ASP A 312 7.90 -3.56 0.05
N TYR A 313 8.59 -3.93 -1.03
CA TYR A 313 8.27 -3.51 -2.38
C TYR A 313 6.86 -3.94 -2.80
N ALA A 314 6.51 -5.23 -2.59
CA ALA A 314 5.19 -5.74 -2.89
C ALA A 314 4.11 -5.02 -2.08
N ALA A 315 4.34 -4.76 -0.79
CA ALA A 315 3.38 -4.02 0.03
C ALA A 315 3.14 -2.60 -0.50
N LYS A 316 4.20 -1.87 -0.87
CA LYS A 316 4.12 -0.53 -1.45
C LYS A 316 3.43 -0.53 -2.82
N SER A 317 3.63 -1.57 -3.63
CA SER A 317 2.99 -1.74 -4.94
C SER A 317 1.51 -2.15 -4.83
N ILE A 318 1.12 -2.89 -3.79
CA ILE A 318 -0.27 -3.34 -3.62
C ILE A 318 -1.12 -2.27 -2.92
N TRP A 319 -0.55 -1.58 -1.94
CA TRP A 319 -1.26 -0.61 -1.10
C TRP A 319 -0.61 0.76 -1.18
N GLU A 320 -0.69 1.37 -2.35
CA GLU A 320 -0.12 2.68 -2.62
C GLU A 320 -0.67 3.74 -1.66
N GLY A 321 0.24 4.45 -0.98
CA GLY A 321 -0.08 5.47 0.02
C GLY A 321 -0.56 4.94 1.38
N ARG A 322 -0.68 3.62 1.60
CA ARG A 322 -0.90 3.06 2.94
C ARG A 322 0.43 2.93 3.66
N SER A 323 0.52 3.50 4.87
CA SER A 323 1.75 3.43 5.66
C SER A 323 2.03 2.01 6.14
N ILE A 324 3.31 1.64 6.25
CA ILE A 324 3.73 0.39 6.86
C ILE A 324 3.95 0.64 8.36
N GLY A 325 3.23 -0.07 9.21
CA GLY A 325 3.37 0.04 10.66
C GLY A 325 4.54 -0.78 11.18
N VAL A 326 4.64 -2.02 10.71
CA VAL A 326 5.66 -2.96 11.18
C VAL A 326 6.04 -3.97 10.11
N ILE A 327 7.33 -4.30 10.06
CA ILE A 327 7.90 -5.37 9.25
C ILE A 327 8.61 -6.34 10.19
N VAL A 328 8.12 -7.58 10.25
CA VAL A 328 8.72 -8.66 11.02
C VAL A 328 9.45 -9.56 10.04
N SER A 329 10.76 -9.70 10.24
CA SER A 329 11.62 -10.57 9.43
C SER A 329 12.15 -11.69 10.34
N VAL A 330 11.93 -12.94 9.95
CA VAL A 330 12.35 -14.12 10.72
C VAL A 330 13.36 -14.92 9.90
N GLY A 331 14.56 -15.03 10.45
CA GLY A 331 15.69 -15.76 9.87
C GLY A 331 15.69 -17.24 10.23
N THR A 332 16.59 -17.98 9.58
CA THR A 332 16.83 -19.43 9.76
C THR A 332 18.21 -19.71 10.39
N GLY A 333 18.83 -18.70 11.01
CA GLY A 333 20.22 -18.71 11.45
C GLY A 333 21.20 -18.29 10.35
N LEU A 334 22.27 -17.61 10.74
CA LEU A 334 23.31 -17.15 9.83
C LEU A 334 23.97 -18.37 9.14
N GLN A 335 24.38 -18.20 7.88
CA GLN A 335 25.21 -19.21 7.20
C GLN A 335 26.61 -18.62 7.07
N THR A 336 27.60 -19.26 7.68
CA THR A 336 28.98 -18.77 7.59
C THR A 336 29.65 -19.20 6.28
N ILE A 337 30.43 -18.30 5.69
CA ILE A 337 31.19 -18.54 4.44
C ILE A 337 32.11 -19.79 4.53
N PRO A 338 32.76 -20.11 5.68
CA PRO A 338 33.54 -21.34 5.83
C PRO A 338 32.70 -22.62 5.71
N SER A 339 31.47 -22.65 6.24
CA SER A 339 30.55 -23.79 6.08
C SER A 339 30.16 -24.00 4.61
N VAL A 340 29.96 -22.92 3.86
CA VAL A 340 29.71 -22.96 2.40
C VAL A 340 30.94 -23.45 1.63
N LYS A 341 32.16 -23.03 2.01
CA LYS A 341 33.41 -23.51 1.38
C LYS A 341 33.64 -25.01 1.63
N LYS A 342 33.36 -25.50 2.85
CA LYS A 342 33.40 -26.95 3.16
C LYS A 342 32.37 -27.72 2.32
N PHE A 343 31.17 -27.18 2.15
CA PHE A 343 30.12 -27.77 1.30
C PHE A 343 30.53 -27.82 -0.18
N ALA A 344 31.09 -26.72 -0.72
CA ALA A 344 31.62 -26.68 -2.07
C ALA A 344 32.77 -27.67 -2.30
N SER A 345 33.56 -27.99 -1.26
CA SER A 345 34.65 -28.97 -1.33
C SER A 345 34.22 -30.44 -1.25
N TRP A 346 32.97 -30.74 -0.89
CA TRP A 346 32.40 -32.11 -0.84
C TRP A 346 31.85 -32.62 -2.18
N LEU A 347 31.64 -31.72 -3.17
CA LEU A 347 31.19 -32.12 -4.52
C LEU A 347 32.26 -33.00 -5.19
N PRO A 348 31.95 -34.24 -5.61
CA PRO A 348 32.95 -35.12 -6.21
C PRO A 348 33.14 -34.71 -7.67
N PHE A 349 34.39 -34.83 -8.12
CA PHE A 349 34.91 -34.54 -9.47
C PHE A 349 35.31 -33.08 -9.71
N GLY A 350 36.64 -32.87 -9.73
CA GLY A 350 37.32 -31.65 -10.16
C GLY A 350 37.17 -31.38 -11.67
N LEU A 351 35.94 -31.13 -12.13
CA LEU A 351 35.62 -30.56 -13.43
C LEU A 351 34.80 -29.30 -13.19
N GLY A 352 35.48 -28.15 -13.16
CA GLY A 352 34.88 -26.82 -13.17
C GLY A 352 34.08 -26.47 -11.92
N THR A 353 34.66 -25.70 -11.01
CA THR A 353 33.86 -24.83 -10.15
C THR A 353 33.07 -23.90 -11.07
N ASP A 354 31.83 -24.24 -11.37
CA ASP A 354 30.97 -23.35 -12.15
C ASP A 354 30.85 -22.06 -11.32
N ILE A 355 31.48 -20.98 -11.78
CA ILE A 355 31.58 -19.72 -11.02
C ILE A 355 30.18 -19.25 -10.63
N ALA A 356 29.20 -19.51 -11.49
CA ALA A 356 27.78 -19.28 -11.25
C ALA A 356 27.27 -20.02 -10.00
N LEU A 357 27.56 -21.31 -9.85
CA LEU A 357 27.12 -22.12 -8.72
C LEU A 357 27.80 -21.68 -7.41
N ALA A 358 29.11 -21.45 -7.43
CA ALA A 358 29.84 -20.95 -6.27
C ALA A 358 29.33 -19.56 -5.85
N SER A 359 29.04 -18.68 -6.81
CA SER A 359 28.47 -17.36 -6.55
C SER A 359 27.05 -17.43 -5.99
N ALA A 360 26.22 -18.37 -6.45
CA ALA A 360 24.86 -18.58 -5.97
C ALA A 360 24.85 -19.02 -4.49
N LEU A 361 25.70 -19.98 -4.13
CA LEU A 361 25.85 -20.45 -2.74
C LEU A 361 26.41 -19.35 -1.81
N VAL A 362 27.39 -18.58 -2.28
CA VAL A 362 27.91 -17.42 -1.52
C VAL A 362 26.84 -16.34 -1.35
N SER A 363 26.03 -16.09 -2.38
CA SER A 363 24.93 -15.13 -2.31
C SER A 363 23.85 -15.57 -1.31
N MET A 364 23.53 -16.86 -1.23
CA MET A 364 22.59 -17.40 -0.24
C MET A 364 23.07 -17.14 1.19
N ALA A 365 24.36 -17.34 1.45
CA ALA A 365 24.91 -17.21 2.80
C ALA A 365 25.15 -15.76 3.26
N THR A 366 25.43 -14.84 2.32
CA THR A 366 25.75 -13.44 2.64
C THR A 366 24.58 -12.49 2.46
N GLY A 367 23.52 -12.90 1.74
CA GLY A 367 22.40 -12.04 1.40
C GLY A 367 21.53 -11.60 2.59
N ALA A 368 21.27 -12.50 3.54
CA ALA A 368 20.32 -12.23 4.62
C ALA A 368 20.74 -11.07 5.53
N LYS A 369 22.01 -11.06 5.95
CA LYS A 369 22.60 -10.00 6.80
C LYS A 369 22.76 -8.68 6.05
N ARG A 370 22.99 -8.72 4.73
CA ARG A 370 23.01 -7.51 3.91
C ARG A 370 21.64 -6.83 3.90
N VAL A 371 20.58 -7.57 3.57
CA VAL A 371 19.20 -7.06 3.53
C VAL A 371 18.77 -6.55 4.92
N ASP A 372 19.12 -7.27 5.99
CA ASP A 372 18.81 -6.83 7.37
C ASP A 372 19.40 -5.44 7.69
N ASN A 373 20.69 -5.23 7.39
CA ASN A 373 21.34 -3.94 7.57
C ASN A 373 20.72 -2.83 6.72
N GLU A 374 20.35 -3.14 5.47
CA GLU A 374 19.70 -2.19 4.57
C GLU A 374 18.32 -1.77 5.08
N MET A 375 17.49 -2.74 5.49
CA MET A 375 16.16 -2.48 6.06
C MET A 375 16.24 -1.70 7.37
N GLN A 376 17.19 -2.04 8.25
CA GLN A 376 17.41 -1.32 9.49
C GLN A 376 17.80 0.15 9.24
N ARG A 377 18.67 0.41 8.25
CA ARG A 377 19.04 1.78 7.85
C ARG A 377 17.88 2.53 7.20
N MET A 378 17.14 1.86 6.32
CA MET A 378 15.99 2.45 5.60
C MET A 378 14.91 2.92 6.57
N TYR A 379 14.63 2.13 7.62
CA TYR A 379 13.56 2.42 8.57
C TYR A 379 14.03 3.10 9.86
N TYR A 380 15.34 3.37 9.99
CA TYR A 380 15.88 4.10 11.13
C TYR A 380 15.28 5.51 11.21
N GLY A 381 14.67 5.84 12.36
CA GLY A 381 14.07 7.15 12.59
C GLY A 381 12.78 7.42 11.81
N THR A 382 12.17 6.40 11.21
CA THR A 382 10.85 6.45 10.58
C THR A 382 9.74 5.94 11.53
N PRO A 383 8.45 6.19 11.24
CA PRO A 383 7.34 5.61 12.00
C PRO A 383 7.23 4.07 11.88
N THR A 384 7.73 3.51 10.79
CA THR A 384 7.70 2.07 10.52
C THR A 384 8.68 1.34 11.44
N ARG A 385 8.22 0.28 12.09
CA ARG A 385 9.07 -0.53 12.97
C ARG A 385 9.56 -1.77 12.24
N TYR A 386 10.87 -1.91 12.14
CA TYR A 386 11.51 -3.11 11.62
C TYR A 386 12.01 -3.97 12.77
N ALA A 387 11.66 -5.26 12.76
CA ALA A 387 12.09 -6.23 13.76
C ALA A 387 12.59 -7.51 13.09
N ARG A 388 13.89 -7.76 13.19
CA ARG A 388 14.54 -9.01 12.79
C ARG A 388 14.73 -9.94 13.99
N PHE A 389 14.27 -11.17 13.85
CA PHE A 389 14.56 -12.28 14.76
C PHE A 389 15.33 -13.34 13.99
N ASP A 390 16.55 -13.64 14.43
CA ASP A 390 17.45 -14.57 13.77
C ASP A 390 18.35 -15.22 14.82
N VAL A 391 18.38 -16.55 14.85
CA VAL A 391 19.12 -17.32 15.85
C VAL A 391 20.58 -17.42 15.40
N GLU A 392 21.40 -16.45 15.81
CA GLU A 392 22.79 -16.30 15.31
C GLU A 392 23.80 -17.28 15.94
N SER A 393 23.56 -17.81 17.14
CA SER A 393 24.55 -18.63 17.87
C SER A 393 24.17 -20.12 17.89
N GLY A 394 25.11 -20.99 17.50
CA GLY A 394 24.98 -22.45 17.59
C GLY A 394 24.35 -23.14 16.38
N LEU A 395 23.55 -22.44 15.56
CA LEU A 395 22.99 -23.00 14.31
C LEU A 395 23.99 -23.04 13.15
N ASP A 396 25.13 -22.36 13.26
CA ASP A 396 26.18 -22.33 12.22
C ASP A 396 26.79 -23.72 11.92
N ASP A 397 26.78 -24.60 12.92
CA ASP A 397 27.27 -25.98 12.84
C ASP A 397 26.19 -26.99 12.42
N VAL A 398 24.92 -26.56 12.41
CA VAL A 398 23.79 -27.38 11.92
C VAL A 398 23.69 -27.20 10.41
N SER A 399 24.23 -28.17 9.67
CA SER A 399 24.08 -28.22 8.22
C SER A 399 22.60 -28.23 7.83
N LEU A 400 22.28 -27.66 6.66
CA LEU A 400 20.93 -27.62 6.05
C LEU A 400 20.25 -29.00 5.87
N GLU A 401 20.99 -30.06 6.17
CA GLU A 401 20.73 -31.47 5.88
C GLU A 401 20.55 -32.33 7.14
N GLN A 402 20.91 -31.82 8.32
CA GLN A 402 20.89 -32.59 9.56
C GLN A 402 19.53 -32.49 10.23
N TRP A 403 18.52 -33.15 9.64
CA TRP A 403 17.19 -33.27 10.23
C TRP A 403 17.24 -33.91 11.64
N MET A 404 18.21 -34.80 11.89
CA MET A 404 18.43 -35.52 13.16
C MET A 404 18.90 -34.64 14.32
N LYS A 405 18.90 -33.30 14.15
CA LYS A 405 19.24 -32.31 15.18
C LYS A 405 18.06 -31.41 15.54
N GLU A 406 16.82 -31.86 15.32
CA GLU A 406 15.61 -31.15 15.72
C GLU A 406 15.67 -30.70 17.18
N ASP A 407 16.06 -31.59 18.09
CA ASP A 407 16.21 -31.28 19.53
C ASP A 407 17.27 -30.19 19.80
N GLU A 408 18.38 -30.20 19.06
CA GLU A 408 19.46 -29.20 19.20
C GLU A 408 19.01 -27.83 18.68
N MET A 409 18.34 -27.80 17.51
CA MET A 409 17.77 -26.56 16.97
C MET A 409 16.69 -25.99 17.88
N ALA A 410 15.86 -26.85 18.46
CA ALA A 410 14.83 -26.46 19.41
C ALA A 410 15.45 -25.83 20.66
N ALA A 411 16.43 -26.50 21.28
CA ALA A 411 17.12 -26.00 22.46
C ALA A 411 17.81 -24.64 22.22
N LEU A 412 18.50 -24.49 21.08
CA LEU A 412 19.15 -23.22 20.71
C LEU A 412 18.13 -22.10 20.47
N THR A 413 16.99 -22.42 19.86
CA THR A 413 15.93 -21.43 19.60
C THR A 413 15.24 -21.02 20.90
N GLU A 414 14.95 -21.96 21.79
CA GLU A 414 14.41 -21.69 23.13
C GLU A 414 15.37 -20.82 23.95
N GLN A 415 16.67 -21.12 23.92
CA GLN A 415 17.68 -20.29 24.56
C GLN A 415 17.71 -18.86 23.98
N TYR A 416 17.63 -18.72 22.66
CA TYR A 416 17.56 -17.42 21.99
C TYR A 416 16.32 -16.62 22.40
N MET A 417 15.15 -17.24 22.41
CA MET A 417 13.90 -16.57 22.77
C MET A 417 13.78 -16.31 24.27
N GLY A 418 14.47 -17.09 25.11
CA GLY A 418 14.61 -16.88 26.54
C GLY A 418 15.58 -15.76 26.92
N ASP A 419 16.40 -15.26 25.98
CA ASP A 419 17.29 -14.14 26.23
C ASP A 419 16.49 -12.87 26.63
N PRO A 420 16.87 -12.16 27.72
CA PRO A 420 16.13 -10.99 28.20
C PRO A 420 15.92 -9.90 27.14
N HIS A 421 16.89 -9.72 26.22
CA HIS A 421 16.76 -8.72 25.16
C HIS A 421 15.74 -9.16 24.11
N GLN A 422 15.67 -10.44 23.75
CA GLN A 422 14.67 -10.95 22.81
C GLN A 422 13.27 -10.97 23.42
N LEU A 423 13.11 -11.35 24.69
CA LEU A 423 11.84 -11.27 25.41
C LEU A 423 11.27 -9.83 25.39
N LEU A 424 12.11 -8.83 25.65
CA LEU A 424 11.70 -7.43 25.58
C LEU A 424 11.31 -6.99 24.16
N ARG A 425 12.03 -7.45 23.13
CA ARG A 425 11.70 -7.15 21.73
C ARG A 425 10.37 -7.80 21.32
N ALA A 426 10.15 -9.06 21.63
CA ALA A 426 8.90 -9.78 21.39
C ALA A 426 7.70 -9.10 22.08
N ARG A 427 7.89 -8.67 23.34
CA ARG A 427 6.86 -7.92 24.07
C ARG A 427 6.54 -6.57 23.45
N LYS A 428 7.56 -5.78 23.07
CA LYS A 428 7.35 -4.48 22.39
C LYS A 428 6.66 -4.66 21.04
N LEU A 429 7.05 -5.69 20.28
CA LEU A 429 6.43 -6.03 19.01
C LEU A 429 4.96 -6.41 19.18
N SER A 430 4.64 -7.27 20.14
CA SER A 430 3.26 -7.69 20.40
C SER A 430 2.37 -6.53 20.85
N GLU A 431 2.87 -5.64 21.70
CA GLU A 431 2.16 -4.41 22.06
C GLU A 431 1.87 -3.53 20.83
N LEU A 432 2.86 -3.36 19.95
CA LEU A 432 2.70 -2.62 18.69
C LEU A 432 1.66 -3.31 17.79
N MET A 433 1.75 -4.61 17.57
CA MET A 433 0.82 -5.39 16.74
C MET A 433 -0.63 -5.22 17.21
N VAL A 434 -0.87 -5.29 18.52
CA VAL A 434 -2.21 -5.13 19.10
C VAL A 434 -2.71 -3.68 19.02
N LYS A 435 -1.81 -2.69 19.12
CA LYS A 435 -2.13 -1.27 18.91
C LYS A 435 -2.46 -0.96 17.45
N LEU A 436 -1.63 -1.38 16.50
CA LEU A 436 -1.85 -1.21 15.05
C LEU A 436 -3.20 -1.80 14.62
N SER A 437 -3.57 -2.94 15.20
CA SER A 437 -4.86 -3.60 14.96
C SER A 437 -6.07 -2.84 15.55
N ALA A 438 -5.84 -1.77 16.33
CA ALA A 438 -6.85 -0.95 17.00
C ALA A 438 -6.90 0.50 16.53
N MET A 439 -5.90 0.98 15.77
CA MET A 439 -5.84 2.40 15.41
C MET A 439 -6.92 2.75 14.38
N PRO A 440 -7.73 3.80 14.61
CA PRO A 440 -8.43 4.48 13.53
C PRO A 440 -7.38 4.99 12.52
N PRO A 441 -7.65 4.92 11.22
CA PRO A 441 -6.70 5.42 10.23
C PRO A 441 -6.65 6.95 10.24
N LYS A 442 -5.55 7.52 9.72
CA LYS A 442 -5.55 8.92 9.29
C LYS A 442 -6.47 9.04 8.08
N PHE A 443 -7.27 10.10 8.01
CA PHE A 443 -8.14 10.36 6.86
C PHE A 443 -7.71 11.63 6.15
N GLU A 444 -7.70 11.59 4.83
CA GLU A 444 -7.48 12.78 4.01
C GLU A 444 -8.72 13.01 3.14
N VAL A 445 -9.13 14.27 3.03
CA VAL A 445 -10.30 14.70 2.26
C VAL A 445 -9.84 15.75 1.27
N SER A 446 -9.80 15.39 -0.01
CA SER A 446 -9.42 16.32 -1.08
C SER A 446 -10.37 17.51 -1.19
N ALA A 447 -9.88 18.62 -1.75
CA ALA A 447 -10.70 19.78 -2.09
C ALA A 447 -11.87 19.42 -3.03
N LEU A 448 -11.72 18.43 -3.91
CA LEU A 448 -12.81 17.95 -4.79
C LEU A 448 -14.01 17.35 -4.05
N ALA A 449 -13.81 16.92 -2.80
CA ALA A 449 -14.90 16.46 -1.95
C ALA A 449 -15.91 17.57 -1.62
N PHE A 450 -15.50 18.83 -1.76
CA PHE A 450 -16.27 19.97 -1.32
C PHE A 450 -17.16 20.49 -2.45
N ARG A 451 -18.44 20.62 -2.14
CA ARG A 451 -19.39 21.28 -3.02
C ARG A 451 -19.31 22.79 -2.78
N CYS A 452 -19.18 23.54 -3.87
CA CYS A 452 -19.21 24.99 -3.86
C CYS A 452 -20.66 25.49 -3.87
N GLY A 453 -20.88 26.66 -3.26
CA GLY A 453 -22.16 27.38 -3.30
C GLY A 453 -23.15 27.03 -2.20
N ILE A 454 -24.10 27.96 -2.01
CA ILE A 454 -25.13 27.96 -0.95
C ILE A 454 -26.18 26.85 -1.11
N SER A 455 -26.37 26.35 -2.34
CA SER A 455 -27.22 25.18 -2.62
C SER A 455 -26.44 23.86 -2.61
N GLY A 456 -25.10 23.92 -2.68
CA GLY A 456 -24.23 22.76 -2.73
C GLY A 456 -24.33 22.02 -4.06
N ARG A 457 -24.84 22.68 -5.10
CA ARG A 457 -24.93 22.13 -6.46
C ARG A 457 -23.66 22.48 -7.25
N GLY A 458 -22.53 21.88 -6.87
CA GLY A 458 -21.30 21.85 -7.69
C GLY A 458 -20.63 23.20 -7.96
N LEU A 459 -19.57 23.17 -8.79
CA LEU A 459 -18.65 24.27 -9.12
C LEU A 459 -19.23 25.33 -10.10
N VAL A 460 -20.52 25.64 -10.00
CA VAL A 460 -21.22 26.47 -11.01
C VAL A 460 -21.02 27.99 -10.77
N ASP A 461 -20.48 28.40 -9.62
CA ASP A 461 -20.48 29.81 -9.19
C ASP A 461 -19.45 30.73 -9.87
N GLY A 462 -18.58 30.26 -10.78
CA GLY A 462 -17.62 31.11 -11.54
C GLY A 462 -16.52 31.82 -10.74
N ASP A 463 -16.75 32.05 -9.44
CA ASP A 463 -15.86 32.69 -8.47
C ASP A 463 -14.75 31.75 -7.98
N PHE A 464 -14.99 30.43 -8.07
CA PHE A 464 -14.06 29.37 -7.74
C PHE A 464 -13.61 28.63 -9.00
N VAL A 465 -12.30 28.37 -9.09
CA VAL A 465 -11.69 27.60 -10.18
C VAL A 465 -11.01 26.38 -9.59
N SER A 466 -11.18 25.23 -10.23
CA SER A 466 -10.41 24.03 -9.93
C SER A 466 -9.08 24.07 -10.69
N GLU A 467 -7.98 23.88 -9.98
CA GLU A 467 -6.65 23.87 -10.57
C GLU A 467 -5.91 22.59 -10.19
N GLU A 468 -5.30 21.93 -11.17
CA GLU A 468 -4.54 20.70 -10.99
C GLU A 468 -3.06 21.03 -10.82
N LEU A 469 -2.41 20.49 -9.78
CA LEU A 469 -1.03 20.81 -9.40
C LEU A 469 -0.16 19.55 -9.36
N ASP A 470 1.08 19.67 -9.83
CA ASP A 470 2.15 18.67 -9.69
C ASP A 470 3.02 19.01 -8.47
N PHE A 471 3.20 18.06 -7.54
CA PHE A 471 3.98 18.27 -6.32
C PHE A 471 5.50 18.34 -6.50
N LYS A 472 6.02 17.79 -7.60
CA LYS A 472 7.45 17.84 -7.92
C LYS A 472 7.82 19.25 -8.33
N THR A 473 7.02 19.82 -9.22
CA THR A 473 7.30 21.14 -9.82
C THR A 473 6.63 22.27 -9.05
N GLY A 474 5.55 21.97 -8.32
CA GLY A 474 4.67 22.95 -7.68
C GLY A 474 3.77 23.68 -8.67
N PHE A 475 3.89 23.43 -9.98
CA PHE A 475 3.16 24.16 -11.02
C PHE A 475 1.85 23.47 -11.41
N PRO A 476 0.95 24.17 -12.11
CA PRO A 476 -0.18 23.54 -12.75
C PRO A 476 0.25 22.43 -13.72
N LEU A 477 -0.52 21.35 -13.78
CA LEU A 477 -0.22 20.21 -14.65
C LEU A 477 -0.12 20.63 -16.13
N GLY A 478 0.91 20.13 -16.81
CA GLY A 478 1.21 20.46 -18.21
C GLY A 478 1.94 21.78 -18.43
N PHE A 479 2.14 22.61 -17.39
CA PHE A 479 2.87 23.86 -17.50
C PHE A 479 4.40 23.63 -17.50
N ARG A 480 5.05 23.88 -18.65
CA ARG A 480 6.51 23.85 -18.79
C ARG A 480 7.05 25.26 -19.00
N PRO A 481 7.55 25.94 -17.96
CA PRO A 481 8.06 27.29 -18.11
C PRO A 481 9.37 27.28 -18.92
N THR A 482 9.47 28.22 -19.86
CA THR A 482 10.73 28.57 -20.51
C THR A 482 11.69 29.22 -19.50
N LEU A 483 12.99 29.28 -19.83
CA LEU A 483 14.03 29.86 -18.96
C LEU A 483 13.78 31.34 -18.61
N GLU A 484 13.14 32.08 -19.52
CA GLU A 484 12.71 33.47 -19.33
C GLU A 484 11.49 33.55 -18.41
N GLU A 485 10.49 32.69 -18.65
CA GLU A 485 9.30 32.57 -17.79
C GLU A 485 9.67 32.12 -16.37
N MET A 486 10.69 31.26 -16.19
CA MET A 486 11.15 30.86 -14.86
C MET A 486 11.63 32.05 -14.02
N ARG A 487 12.32 33.04 -14.62
CA ARG A 487 12.77 34.26 -13.94
C ARG A 487 11.61 35.21 -13.61
N GLN A 488 10.61 35.28 -14.49
CA GLN A 488 9.40 36.07 -14.24
C GLN A 488 8.48 35.39 -13.20
N LEU A 489 8.42 34.06 -13.21
CA LEU A 489 7.64 33.25 -12.27
C LEU A 489 8.20 33.32 -10.86
N GLU A 490 9.53 33.44 -10.69
CA GLU A 490 10.14 33.75 -9.39
C GLU A 490 9.58 35.03 -8.75
N GLN A 491 9.24 36.02 -9.57
CA GLN A 491 8.63 37.28 -9.13
C GLN A 491 7.10 37.16 -8.93
N LEU A 492 6.45 36.18 -9.56
CA LEU A 492 5.01 35.91 -9.46
C LEU A 492 4.65 34.89 -8.36
N ARG A 493 5.62 34.33 -7.63
CA ARG A 493 5.42 33.30 -6.59
C ARG A 493 4.41 33.70 -5.51
N ASP A 494 4.33 34.98 -5.16
CA ASP A 494 3.39 35.51 -4.15
C ASP A 494 1.95 35.64 -4.65
N THR A 495 1.70 35.36 -5.93
CA THR A 495 0.41 35.53 -6.62
C THR A 495 -0.16 34.23 -7.19
N SER A 496 0.58 33.11 -7.05
CA SER A 496 0.20 31.83 -7.64
C SER A 496 -0.37 30.85 -6.59
N PRO A 497 -1.47 30.15 -6.90
CA PRO A 497 -1.95 29.01 -6.12
C PRO A 497 -1.00 27.81 -6.17
N SER A 498 -0.09 27.82 -7.15
CA SER A 498 1.01 26.87 -7.33
C SER A 498 2.19 27.12 -6.37
N GLY A 499 2.01 27.91 -5.32
CA GLY A 499 3.07 28.19 -4.34
C GLY A 499 3.77 26.90 -3.93
N GLN A 500 5.11 26.92 -3.84
CA GLN A 500 5.87 25.75 -3.39
C GLN A 500 5.30 25.26 -2.05
N ALA A 501 5.53 23.99 -1.74
CA ALA A 501 5.17 23.47 -0.43
C ALA A 501 5.76 24.33 0.70
N GLY A 502 4.93 24.69 1.68
CA GLY A 502 5.44 25.38 2.86
C GLY A 502 6.30 24.45 3.72
N ILE A 503 7.17 25.03 4.55
CA ILE A 503 7.93 24.29 5.56
C ILE A 503 7.33 24.61 6.93
N ALA A 504 6.89 23.59 7.65
CA ALA A 504 6.49 23.69 9.05
C ALA A 504 7.41 22.82 9.92
N VAL A 505 7.51 23.15 11.21
CA VAL A 505 8.22 22.30 12.16
C VAL A 505 7.18 21.49 12.92
N ASP A 506 7.31 20.17 12.89
CA ASP A 506 6.43 19.28 13.65
C ASP A 506 6.67 19.49 15.15
N ALA A 507 5.61 19.84 15.88
CA ALA A 507 5.70 20.21 17.29
C ALA A 507 6.12 19.07 18.22
N ARG A 508 5.97 17.80 17.81
CA ARG A 508 6.32 16.62 18.61
C ARG A 508 7.76 16.15 18.34
N THR A 509 8.22 16.31 17.10
CA THR A 509 9.50 15.74 16.64
C THR A 509 10.56 16.80 16.38
N GLY A 510 10.19 18.08 16.33
CA GLY A 510 11.09 19.21 16.05
C GLY A 510 11.65 19.21 14.63
N ARG A 511 11.15 18.34 13.73
CA ARG A 511 11.64 18.20 12.36
C ARG A 511 10.90 19.13 11.40
N ALA A 512 11.63 19.69 10.44
CA ALA A 512 11.05 20.39 9.31
C ALA A 512 10.27 19.40 8.42
N GLN A 513 9.01 19.73 8.12
CA GLN A 513 8.09 18.98 7.30
C GLN A 513 7.59 19.86 6.16
N LYS A 514 7.64 19.33 4.95
CA LYS A 514 7.08 19.93 3.74
C LYS A 514 5.56 19.73 3.74
N ILE A 515 4.78 20.81 3.62
CA ILE A 515 3.31 20.78 3.58
C ILE A 515 2.87 20.81 2.12
N LEU A 516 2.16 19.78 1.70
CA LEU A 516 1.55 19.67 0.37
C LEU A 516 0.01 19.63 0.50
N PRO A 517 -0.73 20.02 -0.56
CA PRO A 517 -2.15 19.68 -0.72
C PRO A 517 -2.42 18.19 -0.47
N VAL A 518 -3.69 17.85 -0.27
CA VAL A 518 -4.10 16.45 -0.22
C VAL A 518 -3.89 15.84 -1.60
N ALA A 519 -3.00 14.85 -1.65
CA ALA A 519 -2.63 14.17 -2.86
C ALA A 519 -3.84 13.41 -3.44
N LEU A 520 -4.01 13.54 -4.74
CA LEU A 520 -4.91 12.72 -5.53
C LEU A 520 -4.12 12.10 -6.67
N ASP A 521 -4.49 10.87 -6.99
CA ASP A 521 -4.07 10.21 -8.21
C ASP A 521 -5.02 10.65 -9.33
N LEU A 522 -4.76 11.82 -9.90
CA LEU A 522 -5.66 12.44 -10.89
C LEU A 522 -5.70 11.65 -12.19
N ASP A 523 -4.58 11.01 -12.50
CA ASP A 523 -4.32 10.38 -13.76
C ASP A 523 -4.40 8.84 -13.67
N GLY A 524 -4.43 8.29 -12.46
CA GLY A 524 -4.77 6.90 -12.16
C GLY A 524 -3.57 5.94 -12.14
N ASP A 525 -2.32 6.39 -11.98
CA ASP A 525 -1.14 5.51 -11.86
C ASP A 525 -0.76 5.10 -10.46
N GLY A 526 -1.54 5.50 -9.47
CA GLY A 526 -1.17 5.25 -8.09
C GLY A 526 -0.09 6.19 -7.55
N ARG A 527 0.45 7.11 -8.37
CA ARG A 527 1.34 8.15 -7.90
C ARG A 527 0.50 9.28 -7.33
N ARG A 528 0.48 9.32 -5.99
CA ARG A 528 -0.07 10.44 -5.21
C ARG A 528 0.87 11.66 -5.24
N GLU A 529 1.28 12.07 -6.43
CA GLU A 529 2.19 13.20 -6.67
C GLU A 529 1.48 14.42 -7.27
N GLU A 530 0.15 14.36 -7.40
CA GLU A 530 -0.68 15.41 -7.98
C GLU A 530 -1.83 15.78 -7.03
N SER A 531 -2.48 16.92 -7.26
CA SER A 531 -3.70 17.29 -6.51
C SER A 531 -4.56 18.27 -7.28
N VAL A 532 -5.87 18.24 -7.05
CA VAL A 532 -6.75 19.36 -7.43
C VAL A 532 -7.02 20.23 -6.22
N VAL A 533 -6.89 21.53 -6.42
CA VAL A 533 -7.15 22.56 -5.42
C VAL A 533 -8.28 23.48 -5.89
N LEU A 534 -9.02 24.06 -4.94
CA LEU A 534 -10.07 25.04 -5.24
C LEU A 534 -9.55 26.44 -4.96
N THR A 535 -9.47 27.25 -6.01
CA THR A 535 -8.91 28.61 -5.98
C THR A 535 -10.03 29.64 -6.04
N CYS A 536 -10.10 30.50 -5.02
CA CYS A 536 -11.08 31.58 -4.95
C CYS A 536 -10.52 32.84 -5.61
N ARG A 537 -11.09 33.24 -6.75
CA ARG A 537 -10.67 34.45 -7.48
C ARG A 537 -11.23 35.71 -6.83
N ARG A 538 -12.56 35.75 -6.66
CA ARG A 538 -13.31 36.82 -6.01
C ARG A 538 -14.71 36.31 -5.74
N ALA A 539 -15.12 36.21 -4.49
CA ALA A 539 -16.45 35.77 -4.10
C ALA A 539 -17.01 36.69 -3.00
N GLU A 540 -18.24 37.17 -3.17
CA GLU A 540 -18.95 37.93 -2.11
C GLU A 540 -19.32 37.01 -0.94
N ASN A 541 -19.59 35.75 -1.26
CA ASN A 541 -19.90 34.69 -0.31
C ASN A 541 -18.99 33.47 -0.54
N VAL A 542 -18.61 32.80 0.55
CA VAL A 542 -17.85 31.56 0.53
C VAL A 542 -18.66 30.50 1.26
N CYS A 543 -18.98 29.41 0.58
CA CYS A 543 -19.61 28.24 1.15
C CYS A 543 -19.09 26.97 0.46
N LEU A 544 -18.02 26.40 1.02
CA LEU A 544 -17.56 25.06 0.66
C LEU A 544 -18.03 24.09 1.73
N ARG A 545 -18.62 22.97 1.33
CA ARG A 545 -19.04 21.94 2.28
C ARG A 545 -18.75 20.54 1.81
N ALA A 546 -18.37 19.68 2.75
CA ALA A 546 -18.24 18.25 2.52
C ALA A 546 -18.79 17.50 3.73
N LEU A 547 -19.62 16.50 3.45
CA LEU A 547 -20.05 15.51 4.45
C LEU A 547 -19.17 14.27 4.35
N ARG A 548 -18.73 13.77 5.50
CA ARG A 548 -17.97 12.53 5.60
C ARG A 548 -18.60 11.65 6.67
N THR A 549 -19.02 10.46 6.26
CA THR A 549 -19.64 9.45 7.12
C THR A 549 -18.75 8.22 7.23
N GLY A 550 -18.92 7.40 8.26
CA GLY A 550 -18.13 6.19 8.48
C GLY A 550 -16.75 6.43 9.09
N ILE A 551 -16.51 7.62 9.63
CA ILE A 551 -15.32 7.93 10.43
C ILE A 551 -15.45 7.20 11.77
N PRO A 552 -14.45 6.42 12.22
CA PRO A 552 -14.52 5.71 13.49
C PRO A 552 -14.72 6.68 14.66
N PRO A 553 -15.49 6.29 15.68
CA PRO A 553 -15.67 7.12 16.86
C PRO A 553 -14.33 7.39 17.57
N GLY A 554 -14.14 8.61 18.07
CA GLY A 554 -12.90 9.01 18.74
C GLY A 554 -12.58 10.50 18.57
N LYS A 555 -11.46 10.94 19.16
CA LYS A 555 -10.96 12.31 19.03
C LYS A 555 -10.02 12.42 17.83
N TYR A 556 -10.21 13.48 17.05
CA TYR A 556 -9.39 13.76 15.88
C TYR A 556 -8.89 15.20 15.90
N ARG A 557 -7.62 15.37 15.54
CA ARG A 557 -7.06 16.66 15.19
C ARG A 557 -7.32 16.93 13.71
N VAL A 558 -7.91 18.08 13.42
CA VAL A 558 -8.27 18.46 12.06
C VAL A 558 -7.33 19.55 11.56
N LYS A 559 -6.76 19.32 10.38
CA LYS A 559 -5.82 20.23 9.71
C LYS A 559 -6.35 20.56 8.32
N PHE A 560 -6.63 21.83 8.07
CA PHE A 560 -7.03 22.35 6.77
C PHE A 560 -5.79 22.80 6.00
N ILE A 561 -5.66 22.38 4.75
CA ILE A 561 -4.51 22.71 3.90
C ILE A 561 -4.89 23.87 2.99
N VAL A 562 -4.19 24.99 3.13
CA VAL A 562 -4.56 26.27 2.49
C VAL A 562 -3.32 26.98 1.97
N CYS A 563 -3.45 27.71 0.87
CA CYS A 563 -2.43 28.63 0.36
C CYS A 563 -3.02 30.04 0.25
N PHE A 564 -2.25 31.06 0.61
CA PHE A 564 -2.66 32.47 0.58
C PHE A 564 -1.73 33.28 -0.32
N PHE A 565 -2.31 34.08 -1.21
CA PHE A 565 -1.58 34.83 -2.24
C PHE A 565 -2.31 36.13 -2.60
N GLU A 566 -1.63 37.09 -3.23
CA GLU A 566 -2.27 38.35 -3.64
C GLU A 566 -3.40 38.10 -4.67
N PRO A 567 -4.63 38.58 -4.45
CA PRO A 567 -5.66 38.51 -5.49
C PRO A 567 -5.21 39.32 -6.72
N ARG A 568 -5.32 38.72 -7.91
CA ARG A 568 -5.06 39.44 -9.17
C ARG A 568 -6.04 40.61 -9.28
N LYS A 569 -5.53 41.82 -9.52
CA LYS A 569 -6.38 42.97 -9.88
C LYS A 569 -7.18 42.57 -11.12
N ALA A 570 -8.50 42.72 -11.08
CA ALA A 570 -9.32 42.55 -12.27
C ALA A 570 -8.83 43.55 -13.31
N THR A 571 -8.14 43.08 -14.35
CA THR A 571 -7.82 43.89 -15.52
C THR A 571 -9.14 44.32 -16.14
N ALA A 572 -9.34 45.64 -16.23
CA ALA A 572 -10.52 46.26 -16.82
C ALA A 572 -10.71 45.79 -18.27
N ALA A 573 -11.58 44.80 -18.47
CA ALA A 573 -12.20 44.53 -19.76
C ALA A 573 -13.37 45.52 -19.96
N ALA A 574 -13.05 46.82 -20.06
CA ALA A 574 -13.99 47.88 -20.39
C ALA A 574 -13.25 49.08 -21.00
N GLU A 575 -12.40 48.85 -22.00
CA GLU A 575 -12.01 49.90 -22.95
C GLU A 575 -13.03 49.94 -24.08
N THR A 576 -14.18 50.59 -23.85
CA THR A 576 -15.00 51.25 -24.89
C THR A 576 -16.19 51.98 -24.25
N SER A 577 -15.92 53.07 -23.56
CA SER A 577 -16.77 54.27 -23.57
C SER A 577 -16.10 55.34 -22.73
N GLY A 578 -15.50 56.33 -23.39
CA GLY A 578 -14.97 57.50 -22.72
C GLY A 578 -16.11 58.30 -22.08
N THR A 579 -15.99 58.54 -20.78
CA THR A 579 -16.35 59.79 -20.11
C THR A 579 -15.61 59.80 -18.77
N ASP A 580 -14.73 60.77 -18.61
CA ASP A 580 -14.07 61.09 -17.35
C ASP A 580 -15.12 61.37 -16.27
N ASN A 581 -15.19 60.49 -15.27
CA ASN A 581 -15.73 60.82 -13.97
C ASN A 581 -14.73 60.33 -12.91
N GLN A 582 -13.92 61.28 -12.44
CA GLN A 582 -13.16 61.18 -11.20
C GLN A 582 -14.14 61.31 -10.03
N ASP A 583 -14.88 60.24 -9.71
CA ASP A 583 -15.45 60.03 -8.39
C ASP A 583 -16.00 58.59 -8.28
N ALA A 584 -15.10 57.67 -7.99
CA ALA A 584 -15.46 56.38 -7.40
C ALA A 584 -14.28 55.95 -6.51
N SER A 585 -14.44 56.17 -5.21
CA SER A 585 -13.78 55.38 -4.19
C SER A 585 -14.04 53.90 -4.51
N GLN A 586 -13.13 53.30 -5.27
CA GLN A 586 -13.13 51.86 -5.53
C GLN A 586 -13.23 51.16 -4.17
N PRO A 587 -14.18 50.23 -3.96
CA PRO A 587 -14.25 49.50 -2.71
C PRO A 587 -12.92 48.79 -2.57
N ASP A 588 -12.16 49.24 -1.58
CA ASP A 588 -10.92 48.65 -1.12
C ASP A 588 -11.15 47.13 -1.11
N ASN A 589 -10.29 46.35 -1.77
CA ASN A 589 -10.34 44.88 -1.69
C ASN A 589 -10.13 44.53 -0.21
N GLY A 590 -11.22 44.51 0.54
CA GLY A 590 -11.23 44.41 1.98
C GLY A 590 -10.43 43.18 2.38
N PRO A 591 -9.65 43.28 3.46
CA PRO A 591 -8.68 42.24 3.79
C PRO A 591 -9.40 40.91 3.93
N LEU A 592 -8.74 39.83 3.49
CA LEU A 592 -9.10 38.41 3.59
C LEU A 592 -9.44 37.90 5.02
N SER A 593 -9.73 38.79 5.95
CA SER A 593 -10.16 38.50 7.30
C SER A 593 -11.60 38.03 7.34
N GLU A 594 -11.80 36.86 7.95
CA GLU A 594 -13.07 36.17 8.23
C GLU A 594 -13.40 34.94 7.37
N LEU A 595 -12.39 34.29 6.76
CA LEU A 595 -12.52 32.87 6.43
C LEU A 595 -12.60 32.04 7.73
N ILE A 596 -13.56 31.14 7.79
CA ILE A 596 -13.82 30.26 8.93
C ILE A 596 -13.83 28.82 8.42
N PHE A 597 -12.90 28.02 8.91
CA PHE A 597 -12.81 26.59 8.66
C PHE A 597 -13.47 25.86 9.82
N SER A 598 -14.54 25.13 9.57
CA SER A 598 -15.33 24.49 10.62
C SER A 598 -15.43 23.00 10.40
N VAL A 599 -15.40 22.24 11.48
CA VAL A 599 -15.62 20.79 11.49
C VAL A 599 -16.43 20.41 12.70
N GLY A 600 -17.45 19.58 12.52
CA GLY A 600 -18.28 19.16 13.63
C GLY A 600 -19.36 18.18 13.21
N LYS A 601 -20.17 17.79 14.17
CA LYS A 601 -21.31 16.91 13.91
C LYS A 601 -22.40 17.67 13.15
N PRO A 602 -22.87 17.17 11.98
CA PRO A 602 -23.97 17.79 11.27
C PRO A 602 -25.30 17.59 12.02
N PHE A 603 -26.20 18.58 11.97
CA PHE A 603 -27.56 18.44 12.52
C PHE A 603 -28.39 17.39 11.76
N ASP A 604 -28.21 17.34 10.43
CA ASP A 604 -28.89 16.38 9.56
C ASP A 604 -27.96 15.96 8.41
N ILE A 605 -27.58 14.69 8.41
CA ILE A 605 -26.69 14.05 7.44
C ILE A 605 -27.29 14.09 6.03
N ASN A 606 -28.61 13.91 5.88
CA ASN A 606 -29.25 13.77 4.56
C ASN A 606 -29.36 15.10 3.82
N THR A 607 -29.53 16.19 4.56
CA THR A 607 -29.72 17.53 3.99
C THR A 607 -28.45 18.38 4.03
N PHE A 608 -27.43 18.02 4.79
CA PHE A 608 -26.21 18.83 4.96
C PHE A 608 -25.63 19.38 3.64
N ASN A 609 -25.48 18.53 2.62
CA ASN A 609 -24.89 18.91 1.32
C ASN A 609 -25.84 19.69 0.40
N SER A 610 -27.16 19.56 0.56
CA SER A 610 -28.16 20.11 -0.37
C SER A 610 -29.02 21.23 0.23
N ARG A 611 -28.94 21.44 1.55
CA ARG A 611 -29.73 22.44 2.26
C ARG A 611 -29.34 23.84 1.81
N PHE A 612 -30.33 24.56 1.31
CA PHE A 612 -30.21 25.96 0.95
C PHE A 612 -30.30 26.83 2.22
N VAL A 613 -29.41 27.81 2.35
CA VAL A 613 -29.38 28.75 3.48
C VAL A 613 -29.18 30.17 2.92
N ASP A 614 -30.19 31.04 2.97
CA ASP A 614 -30.02 32.41 2.50
C ASP A 614 -29.06 33.18 3.42
N VAL A 615 -27.85 33.46 2.93
CA VAL A 615 -26.80 34.13 3.70
C VAL A 615 -27.12 35.59 4.02
N ARG A 616 -28.06 36.21 3.30
CA ARG A 616 -28.54 37.58 3.62
C ARG A 616 -29.38 37.59 4.90
N ILE A 617 -30.00 36.46 5.23
CA ILE A 617 -30.80 36.27 6.45
C ILE A 617 -29.93 35.65 7.55
N THR A 618 -29.11 34.66 7.21
CA THR A 618 -28.22 33.96 8.13
C THR A 618 -26.76 34.10 7.68
N PRO A 619 -26.06 35.18 8.09
CA PRO A 619 -24.71 35.48 7.60
C PRO A 619 -23.65 34.44 7.98
N ASP A 620 -23.87 33.69 9.06
CA ASP A 620 -23.02 32.58 9.50
C ASP A 620 -23.82 31.27 9.43
N ILE A 621 -23.47 30.42 8.46
CA ILE A 621 -24.21 29.17 8.22
C ILE A 621 -23.80 28.04 9.17
N VAL A 622 -22.70 28.18 9.91
CA VAL A 622 -22.16 27.10 10.76
C VAL A 622 -23.18 26.67 11.83
N PRO A 623 -23.81 27.57 12.61
CA PRO A 623 -24.81 27.20 13.61
C PRO A 623 -26.11 26.61 13.03
N VAL A 624 -26.31 26.68 11.72
CA VAL A 624 -27.47 26.09 11.03
C VAL A 624 -27.20 24.64 10.62
N LEU A 625 -25.94 24.33 10.30
CA LEU A 625 -25.55 23.06 9.69
C LEU A 625 -24.80 22.13 10.65
N LEU A 626 -24.07 22.68 11.62
CA LEU A 626 -23.28 21.94 12.59
C LEU A 626 -23.75 22.20 14.02
N HIS A 627 -23.57 21.19 14.87
CA HIS A 627 -23.79 21.31 16.30
C HIS A 627 -22.87 22.36 16.95
N PRO A 628 -23.25 22.88 18.15
CA PRO A 628 -22.49 23.93 18.85
C PRO A 628 -21.07 23.53 19.28
N ASP A 629 -20.75 22.24 19.31
CA ASP A 629 -19.44 21.68 19.63
C ASP A 629 -18.47 21.68 18.43
N ALA A 630 -18.89 22.21 17.28
CA ALA A 630 -18.06 22.31 16.10
C ALA A 630 -16.79 23.13 16.38
N VAL A 631 -15.65 22.58 15.97
CA VAL A 631 -14.35 23.27 16.01
C VAL A 631 -14.33 24.30 14.87
N ARG A 632 -14.03 25.56 15.20
CA ARG A 632 -14.00 26.67 14.25
C ARG A 632 -12.63 27.35 14.27
N VAL A 633 -11.99 27.40 13.11
CA VAL A 633 -10.68 28.04 12.94
C VAL A 633 -10.85 29.28 12.08
N ARG A 634 -10.77 30.45 12.72
CA ARG A 634 -10.88 31.73 12.03
C ARG A 634 -9.52 32.17 11.48
N VAL A 635 -9.50 32.63 10.24
CA VAL A 635 -8.36 33.30 9.61
C VAL A 635 -8.68 34.79 9.56
N GLY A 636 -8.07 35.55 10.47
CA GLY A 636 -8.15 37.01 10.51
C GLY A 636 -7.02 37.69 9.70
N ARG A 637 -6.99 39.03 9.73
CA ARG A 637 -6.03 39.87 8.98
C ARG A 637 -4.58 39.47 9.29
N THR A 638 -4.25 39.34 10.56
CA THR A 638 -2.90 39.00 11.03
C THR A 638 -2.47 37.63 10.52
N ARG A 639 -3.31 36.59 10.72
CA ARG A 639 -2.99 35.22 10.29
C ARG A 639 -2.85 35.10 8.77
N TYR A 640 -3.64 35.86 8.00
CA TYR A 640 -3.50 35.95 6.56
C TYR A 640 -2.17 36.62 6.16
N ALA A 641 -1.89 37.82 6.69
CA ALA A 641 -0.67 38.57 6.40
C ALA A 641 0.60 37.78 6.75
N ASP A 642 0.58 37.05 7.88
CA ASP A 642 1.69 36.22 8.33
C ASP A 642 1.96 35.01 7.45
N ARG A 643 0.97 34.54 6.68
CA ARG A 643 1.02 33.28 5.92
C ARG A 643 1.02 33.49 4.40
N LYS A 644 0.64 34.67 3.93
CA LYS A 644 0.67 35.07 2.53
C LYS A 644 2.08 34.88 1.95
N GLY A 645 2.17 34.26 0.76
CA GLY A 645 3.43 34.00 0.06
C GLY A 645 4.30 32.88 0.65
N LYS A 646 3.92 32.26 1.78
CA LYS A 646 4.70 31.16 2.40
C LYS A 646 4.41 29.78 1.81
N GLY A 647 3.68 29.71 0.70
CA GLY A 647 3.26 28.45 0.09
C GLY A 647 2.08 27.80 0.81
N TRP A 648 2.05 26.47 0.80
CA TRP A 648 1.01 25.67 1.46
C TRP A 648 1.20 25.61 2.97
N VAL A 649 0.13 25.88 3.72
CA VAL A 649 0.16 25.90 5.19
C VAL A 649 -0.96 25.04 5.78
N GLU A 650 -0.69 24.45 6.96
CA GLU A 650 -1.70 23.76 7.75
C GLU A 650 -2.37 24.76 8.71
N ILE A 651 -3.69 24.81 8.67
CA ILE A 651 -4.52 25.59 9.59
C ILE A 651 -5.27 24.59 10.47
N ALA A 652 -4.96 24.57 11.76
CA ALA A 652 -5.61 23.71 12.74
C ALA A 652 -6.21 24.54 13.88
N GLY A 653 -7.25 24.01 14.50
CA GLY A 653 -7.77 24.53 15.76
C GLY A 653 -6.95 24.03 16.95
N ASP A 654 -7.04 24.74 18.06
CA ASP A 654 -6.42 24.33 19.33
C ASP A 654 -7.19 23.18 20.01
N VAL A 655 -8.38 22.85 19.49
CA VAL A 655 -9.32 21.88 20.05
C VAL A 655 -9.53 20.73 19.06
N GLU A 656 -9.63 19.52 19.59
CA GLU A 656 -9.88 18.28 18.85
C GLU A 656 -11.38 18.07 18.63
N VAL A 657 -11.76 17.51 17.48
CA VAL A 657 -13.17 17.17 17.18
C VAL A 657 -13.47 15.76 17.66
N GLU A 658 -14.62 15.59 18.32
CA GLU A 658 -15.12 14.28 18.71
C GLU A 658 -16.04 13.71 17.64
N VAL A 659 -15.79 12.46 17.25
CA VAL A 659 -16.63 11.71 16.32
C VAL A 659 -17.45 10.71 17.12
N GLY A 660 -18.78 10.82 17.00
CA GLY A 660 -19.73 9.93 17.65
C GLY A 660 -19.89 8.58 16.95
N LEU A 661 -20.79 7.75 17.48
CA LEU A 661 -21.11 6.41 16.93
C LEU A 661 -21.72 6.43 15.52
N ASP A 662 -22.30 7.56 15.11
CA ASP A 662 -22.80 7.83 13.76
C ASP A 662 -21.68 8.01 12.74
N GLY A 663 -20.46 8.31 13.21
CA GLY A 663 -19.26 8.43 12.37
C GLY A 663 -19.35 9.55 11.33
N ALA A 664 -20.17 10.58 11.58
CA ALA A 664 -20.45 11.66 10.65
C ALA A 664 -19.75 12.95 11.07
N LEU A 665 -18.98 13.54 10.15
CA LEU A 665 -18.42 14.89 10.27
C LEU A 665 -18.84 15.74 9.07
N GLY A 666 -19.36 16.92 9.36
CA GLY A 666 -19.53 17.99 8.39
C GLY A 666 -18.30 18.90 8.41
N LEU A 667 -17.73 19.14 7.23
CA LEU A 667 -16.62 20.05 7.00
C LEU A 667 -17.16 21.28 6.26
N LEU A 668 -16.84 22.48 6.73
CA LEU A 668 -17.22 23.73 6.09
C LEU A 668 -16.04 24.69 5.96
N VAL A 669 -15.99 25.40 4.84
CA VAL A 669 -15.19 26.62 4.68
C VAL A 669 -16.15 27.73 4.32
N THR A 670 -16.26 28.73 5.19
CA THR A 670 -17.26 29.79 5.05
C THR A 670 -16.68 31.15 5.32
N LYS A 671 -17.29 32.19 4.76
CA LYS A 671 -17.07 33.58 5.14
C LYS A 671 -18.40 34.14 5.64
N LYS A 672 -18.36 34.95 6.69
CA LYS A 672 -19.54 35.72 7.10
C LYS A 672 -19.95 36.65 5.95
N PHE A 673 -21.22 36.59 5.54
CA PHE A 673 -21.72 37.43 4.45
C PHE A 673 -21.80 38.90 4.86
N GLU A 674 -21.28 39.78 4.01
CA GLU A 674 -21.33 41.24 4.15
C GLU A 674 -21.53 41.85 2.77
N ASP A 675 -22.52 42.72 2.63
CA ASP A 675 -22.93 43.29 1.35
C ASP A 675 -21.82 44.17 0.75
N GLY A 676 -21.55 44.01 -0.54
CA GLY A 676 -20.49 44.72 -1.25
C GLY A 676 -19.04 44.32 -0.90
N VAL A 677 -18.84 43.32 -0.03
CA VAL A 677 -17.51 42.87 0.39
C VAL A 677 -17.17 41.52 -0.24
N ALA A 678 -16.20 41.49 -1.16
CA ALA A 678 -15.72 40.25 -1.77
C ALA A 678 -14.35 39.81 -1.21
N VAL A 679 -14.10 38.50 -1.18
CA VAL A 679 -12.81 37.90 -0.80
C VAL A 679 -12.23 37.09 -1.94
N GLY A 680 -10.90 37.06 -2.07
CA GLY A 680 -10.19 36.29 -3.10
C GLY A 680 -8.70 36.27 -2.80
N GLY A 681 -7.92 35.42 -3.47
CA GLY A 681 -6.48 35.29 -3.18
C GLY A 681 -6.14 34.14 -2.21
N TRP A 682 -6.88 33.04 -2.30
CA TRP A 682 -6.58 31.84 -1.53
C TRP A 682 -6.97 30.58 -2.28
N SER A 683 -6.27 29.49 -1.96
CA SER A 683 -6.55 28.14 -2.49
C SER A 683 -6.73 27.14 -1.37
N PHE A 684 -7.67 26.24 -1.57
CA PHE A 684 -7.98 25.15 -0.66
C PHE A 684 -7.46 23.82 -1.21
N GLY A 685 -6.59 23.15 -0.44
CA GLY A 685 -5.94 21.90 -0.82
C GLY A 685 -6.51 20.66 -0.13
N GLY A 686 -7.54 20.80 0.72
CA GLY A 686 -8.20 19.69 1.41
C GLY A 686 -8.01 19.68 2.93
N VAL A 687 -8.32 18.55 3.56
CA VAL A 687 -8.34 18.36 5.02
C VAL A 687 -7.65 17.06 5.40
N ARG A 688 -6.86 17.07 6.49
CA ARG A 688 -6.33 15.88 7.15
C ARG A 688 -6.98 15.71 8.53
N LEU A 689 -7.43 14.50 8.83
CA LEU A 689 -7.93 14.07 10.14
C LEU A 689 -6.93 13.10 10.75
N GLU A 690 -6.29 13.51 11.83
CA GLU A 690 -5.32 12.69 12.56
C GLU A 690 -5.95 12.20 13.88
N PRO A 691 -6.05 10.89 14.11
CA PRO A 691 -6.58 10.38 15.37
C PRO A 691 -5.66 10.78 16.52
N VAL A 692 -6.26 11.20 17.63
CA VAL A 692 -5.55 11.50 18.87
C VAL A 692 -5.78 10.35 19.83
N PHE A 693 -4.69 9.80 20.32
CA PHE A 693 -4.69 8.78 21.35
C PHE A 693 -4.25 9.47 22.64
N ASP A 694 -5.06 9.37 23.70
CA ASP A 694 -4.63 9.75 25.04
C ASP A 694 -3.37 8.90 25.38
N GLU A 695 -2.28 9.56 25.76
CA GLU A 695 -0.96 8.94 26.00
C GLU A 695 -0.94 7.95 27.17
#